data_AF-A0A8J2YIH7-F1
#
_entry.id   AF-A0A8J2YIH7-F1
#
_cell.length_a   1.000
_cell.length_b   1.000
_cell.length_c   1.000
_cell.angle_alpha   90.00
_cell.angle_beta   90.00
_cell.angle_gamma   90.00
#
_symmetry.space_group_name_H-M   'P 1'
#
loop_
_entity.id
_entity.type
_entity.pdbx_description
1 polymer ?
#
loop_
_entity_poly.entity_id
_entity_poly.type
_entity_poly.pdbx_seq_one_letter_code
_entity_poly.pdbx_strand_id
1 'polypeptide(L)'
;MKPSRIVKMLMVVMLAFPLSSLLVSRHELAHAETAEDPPPVIQPVGSVNGKKVLFDNTHGETAGAADWVIDGAFSDFGNGLAKKGYEVKELRKTSPITYDDLKNYDVFVLGEANIPFKASEQEAILHYVQNGGSVFFIADHYNSDRNLNRWDAEEVYNGYRRGAFADPTKGMSTEEAQSPAMQGVSSSDWLAEHFGVRFRYNALGDITSGETIVSPSDDFGITSGVNSVEMHSGSTIAILDPKKAKGLIYLPKNPPAWGPAVDQGVYDNGGVAEGAFAAIAKVGKGKAAFIGDSSPVEDATPKYVREDTGEKKTTYDGFSKEGDDATFLLNTMEWLAKQEDYTSFDGKVPLSEKTKLHDFEVPENSTEPEKEPWTTPVAGYKWWDPSTFAAGAYGSDKEAPSQPAYSFQHQATLPNHQEFQLRLNVKDLSPGQTLSNLKVGIYKAGGQQLAKFKVGDGDYPVSYGYSAPFTITADNQGVGHKDLTVMLDPAYSGEANLRLKVDGTNAVTEDVTIADVAAEPLPPGENESLPELMPIAKARAEQDGGSVTVEGVVTTTPGIWGGQGFYLQDASGGVYVYQSKESNLKIGDKVKISAKKTTYNGEVELSDLIQFTPEGTAEVPKPQVVSEVSDSNQGELVTLEDIKVKNISDPDSYGTFKFDAVNGKHTTRVRIDSRSGLDYTDFTKKYKRNATLTLTGVASIFKGTYELKPRSESDIAEANVNHPTDVKQWLEVIWNKLWQLLHFHV
;
A
#
# COMPACT_ATOMS: atom_id res chain seq x y z
N MET A 1 4.63 35.27 59.69
CA MET A 1 3.49 34.34 59.84
C MET A 1 3.02 33.87 58.46
N LYS A 2 2.52 32.63 58.34
CA LYS A 2 1.64 32.11 57.27
C LYS A 2 0.63 31.17 57.97
N PRO A 3 -0.68 31.30 57.73
CA PRO A 3 -1.43 30.50 56.72
C PRO A 3 -2.56 31.32 56.03
N SER A 4 -3.48 30.76 55.22
CA SER A 4 -3.35 29.80 54.10
C SER A 4 -4.67 29.76 53.27
N ARG A 5 -4.55 29.41 51.98
CA ARG A 5 -5.50 28.82 51.01
C ARG A 5 -7.03 28.71 51.32
N ILE A 6 -7.81 29.16 50.31
CA ILE A 6 -8.96 28.48 49.64
C ILE A 6 -10.26 28.23 50.43
N VAL A 7 -11.35 28.92 50.03
CA VAL A 7 -12.74 28.41 50.09
C VAL A 7 -13.56 28.85 48.85
N LYS A 8 -13.77 27.90 47.93
CA LYS A 8 -14.98 27.57 47.12
C LYS A 8 -16.07 28.63 46.79
N MET A 9 -16.18 28.94 45.49
CA MET A 9 -17.30 28.61 44.57
C MET A 9 -18.78 28.93 44.91
N LEU A 10 -19.45 29.69 44.01
CA LEU A 10 -20.86 29.61 43.49
C LEU A 10 -21.08 30.83 42.52
N MET A 11 -21.43 30.68 41.22
CA MET A 11 -22.78 30.53 40.61
C MET A 11 -23.66 31.82 40.60
N VAL A 12 -24.37 32.26 39.54
CA VAL A 12 -24.57 31.80 38.12
C VAL A 12 -24.93 33.01 37.18
N VAL A 13 -25.17 32.75 35.88
CA VAL A 13 -25.95 33.50 34.84
C VAL A 13 -25.22 34.41 33.82
N MET A 14 -25.08 33.85 32.60
CA MET A 14 -25.28 34.40 31.24
C MET A 14 -25.19 35.92 30.93
N LEU A 15 -24.44 36.22 29.86
CA LEU A 15 -24.99 36.96 28.71
C LEU A 15 -24.33 36.43 27.43
N ALA A 16 -25.13 36.12 26.40
CA ALA A 16 -24.66 35.41 25.20
C ALA A 16 -24.28 36.39 24.08
N PHE A 17 -23.16 36.09 23.40
CA PHE A 17 -22.84 36.59 22.07
C PHE A 17 -22.52 35.39 21.17
N PRO A 18 -23.16 35.23 19.99
CA PRO A 18 -22.73 34.25 19.02
C PRO A 18 -21.41 34.73 18.41
N LEU A 19 -20.29 34.11 18.81
CA LEU A 19 -19.01 34.35 18.17
C LEU A 19 -19.01 33.59 16.83
N SER A 20 -19.53 34.22 15.79
CA SER A 20 -19.51 33.69 14.43
C SER A 20 -18.06 33.54 13.97
N SER A 21 -17.50 32.35 14.17
CA SER A 21 -16.17 31.98 13.71
C SER A 21 -16.17 31.92 12.18
N LEU A 22 -15.83 33.04 11.57
CA LEU A 22 -15.33 33.09 10.19
C LEU A 22 -14.03 32.30 10.13
N LEU A 23 -14.18 30.98 9.96
CA LEU A 23 -13.14 30.10 9.43
C LEU A 23 -12.89 30.54 7.99
N VAL A 24 -12.09 31.60 7.84
CA VAL A 24 -11.33 31.84 6.62
C VAL A 24 -10.36 30.67 6.55
N SER A 25 -10.74 29.64 5.79
CA SER A 25 -9.83 28.58 5.43
C SER A 25 -8.67 29.25 4.70
N ARG A 26 -7.50 29.28 5.34
CA ARG A 26 -6.27 29.52 4.61
C ARG A 26 -6.08 28.26 3.78
N HIS A 27 -6.07 28.41 2.45
CA HIS A 27 -5.34 27.44 1.66
C HIS A 27 -3.88 27.56 2.11
N GLU A 28 -3.38 26.50 2.73
CA GLU A 28 -1.94 26.29 2.81
C GLU A 28 -1.50 26.06 1.36
N LEU A 29 -0.63 26.92 0.88
CA LEU A 29 -0.16 26.88 -0.50
C LEU A 29 0.71 25.62 -0.62
N ALA A 30 0.45 24.77 -1.60
CA ALA A 30 1.26 23.57 -1.79
C ALA A 30 2.67 23.99 -2.20
N HIS A 31 3.67 23.58 -1.44
CA HIS A 31 5.08 23.70 -1.81
C HIS A 31 5.59 22.33 -2.24
N ALA A 32 6.75 22.28 -2.90
CA ALA A 32 7.50 21.03 -2.96
C ALA A 32 8.02 20.68 -1.57
N GLU A 33 8.25 19.39 -1.31
CA GLU A 33 8.91 18.97 -0.07
C GLU A 33 10.33 19.53 0.02
N THR A 34 10.84 19.65 1.23
CA THR A 34 12.14 20.23 1.55
C THR A 34 12.92 19.33 2.50
N ALA A 35 14.17 19.70 2.77
CA ALA A 35 15.02 19.04 3.75
C ALA A 35 14.54 19.16 5.22
N GLU A 36 13.54 20.00 5.49
CA GLU A 36 12.93 20.17 6.83
C GLU A 36 11.60 19.37 6.97
N ASP A 37 11.06 18.84 5.87
CA ASP A 37 9.84 18.04 5.86
C ASP A 37 10.09 16.58 6.29
N PRO A 38 9.09 15.87 6.86
CA PRO A 38 9.26 14.49 7.27
C PRO A 38 9.71 13.59 6.10
N PRO A 39 10.89 12.93 6.17
CA PRO A 39 11.36 12.07 5.10
C PRO A 39 10.45 10.83 4.93
N PRO A 40 10.25 10.35 3.69
CA PRO A 40 9.46 9.17 3.40
C PRO A 40 10.05 7.91 4.07
N VAL A 41 9.15 6.95 4.36
CA VAL A 41 9.49 5.66 4.98
C VAL A 41 8.60 4.56 4.38
N ILE A 42 9.20 3.60 3.68
CA ILE A 42 8.51 2.40 3.21
C ILE A 42 8.61 1.33 4.32
N GLN A 43 7.45 0.83 4.75
CA GLN A 43 7.36 -0.20 5.77
C GLN A 43 7.59 -1.60 5.17
N PRO A 44 8.24 -2.53 5.90
CA PRO A 44 8.50 -3.88 5.41
C PRO A 44 7.21 -4.66 5.14
N VAL A 45 7.15 -5.35 4.00
CA VAL A 45 6.00 -6.13 3.55
C VAL A 45 6.24 -7.62 3.81
N GLY A 46 5.28 -8.30 4.44
CA GLY A 46 5.36 -9.73 4.71
C GLY A 46 6.34 -10.09 5.83
N SER A 47 7.41 -10.82 5.51
CA SER A 47 8.36 -11.33 6.52
C SER A 47 9.42 -10.29 6.85
N VAL A 48 9.15 -9.47 7.87
CA VAL A 48 10.10 -8.46 8.38
C VAL A 48 11.43 -9.11 8.77
N ASN A 49 12.52 -8.64 8.15
CA ASN A 49 13.87 -9.19 8.35
C ASN A 49 14.64 -8.49 9.49
N GLY A 50 14.11 -7.38 10.00
CA GLY A 50 14.68 -6.59 11.12
C GLY A 50 15.82 -5.66 10.73
N LYS A 51 16.05 -5.44 9.43
CA LYS A 51 17.11 -4.61 8.85
C LYS A 51 16.58 -3.27 8.37
N LYS A 52 17.43 -2.25 8.42
CA LYS A 52 17.09 -0.89 8.00
C LYS A 52 18.02 -0.39 6.89
N VAL A 53 17.43 0.23 5.86
CA VAL A 53 18.14 0.89 4.76
C VAL A 53 17.87 2.38 4.80
N LEU A 54 18.92 3.19 4.69
CA LEU A 54 18.84 4.64 4.52
C LEU A 54 19.23 5.00 3.08
N PHE A 55 18.42 5.78 2.39
CA PHE A 55 18.77 6.42 1.11
C PHE A 55 19.14 7.88 1.38
N ASP A 56 20.09 8.44 0.64
CA ASP A 56 20.40 9.87 0.70
C ASP A 56 19.35 10.72 -0.03
N ASN A 57 19.21 11.97 0.39
CA ASN A 57 18.54 13.08 -0.30
C ASN A 57 19.08 14.42 0.26
N THR A 58 20.41 14.50 0.36
CA THR A 58 21.17 15.64 0.90
C THR A 58 22.30 16.12 -0.01
N HIS A 59 22.64 15.36 -1.05
CA HIS A 59 23.72 15.66 -2.00
C HIS A 59 23.24 15.78 -3.46
N GLY A 60 21.96 16.15 -3.67
CA GLY A 60 21.43 16.50 -4.98
C GLY A 60 20.81 15.33 -5.74
N GLU A 61 20.26 14.35 -5.03
CA GLU A 61 19.58 13.18 -5.59
C GLU A 61 18.33 13.55 -6.43
N THR A 62 17.84 14.78 -6.30
CA THR A 62 16.77 15.40 -7.11
C THR A 62 17.29 16.45 -8.10
N ALA A 63 18.60 16.50 -8.37
CA ALA A 63 19.23 17.52 -9.20
C ALA A 63 18.79 17.42 -10.67
N GLY A 64 18.49 18.56 -11.31
CA GLY A 64 18.16 18.61 -12.74
C GLY A 64 17.18 17.53 -13.20
N ALA A 65 17.68 16.50 -13.90
CA ALA A 65 16.89 15.37 -14.41
C ALA A 65 16.79 14.16 -13.45
N ALA A 66 17.73 14.00 -12.51
CA ALA A 66 17.73 12.94 -11.50
C ALA A 66 16.55 13.10 -10.52
N ASP A 67 15.97 12.00 -10.04
CA ASP A 67 14.88 12.04 -9.06
C ASP A 67 14.87 10.83 -8.10
N TRP A 68 16.04 10.51 -7.57
CA TRP A 68 16.42 9.24 -6.95
C TRP A 68 15.91 9.05 -5.50
N VAL A 69 14.70 9.53 -5.25
CA VAL A 69 13.99 9.45 -3.97
C VAL A 69 13.12 8.19 -3.88
N ILE A 70 12.92 7.67 -2.67
CA ILE A 70 12.28 6.35 -2.46
C ILE A 70 10.76 6.35 -2.65
N ASP A 71 10.15 7.52 -2.86
CA ASP A 71 8.76 7.68 -3.28
C ASP A 71 8.62 8.49 -4.59
N GLY A 72 9.68 8.48 -5.38
CA GLY A 72 9.75 8.92 -6.78
C GLY A 72 10.52 7.87 -7.60
N ALA A 73 11.48 8.28 -8.43
CA ALA A 73 12.08 7.37 -9.41
C ALA A 73 12.96 6.23 -8.85
N PHE A 74 13.17 6.10 -7.53
CA PHE A 74 13.76 4.90 -6.89
C PHE A 74 12.70 4.08 -6.11
N SER A 75 11.40 4.32 -6.34
CA SER A 75 10.31 3.71 -5.57
C SER A 75 10.21 2.20 -5.75
N ASP A 76 10.43 1.64 -6.95
CA ASP A 76 10.28 0.20 -7.17
C ASP A 76 11.48 -0.58 -6.60
N PHE A 77 12.67 0.03 -6.53
CA PHE A 77 13.79 -0.48 -5.74
C PHE A 77 13.50 -0.45 -4.23
N GLY A 78 12.99 0.68 -3.73
CA GLY A 78 12.54 0.81 -2.33
C GLY A 78 11.44 -0.19 -1.97
N ASN A 79 10.46 -0.40 -2.86
CA ASN A 79 9.41 -1.40 -2.72
C ASN A 79 9.97 -2.83 -2.86
N GLY A 80 10.96 -3.07 -3.71
CA GLY A 80 11.70 -4.34 -3.80
C GLY A 80 12.37 -4.72 -2.49
N LEU A 81 12.98 -3.74 -1.81
CA LEU A 81 13.54 -3.90 -0.48
C LEU A 81 12.44 -4.11 0.59
N ALA A 82 11.34 -3.38 0.53
CA ALA A 82 10.19 -3.61 1.42
C ALA A 82 9.61 -5.03 1.25
N LYS A 83 9.47 -5.52 0.00
CA LYS A 83 9.07 -6.91 -0.35
C LYS A 83 10.08 -7.96 0.15
N LYS A 84 11.37 -7.60 0.31
CA LYS A 84 12.43 -8.41 0.97
C LYS A 84 12.46 -8.25 2.51
N GLY A 85 11.53 -7.50 3.10
CA GLY A 85 11.35 -7.37 4.54
C GLY A 85 12.15 -6.26 5.23
N TYR A 86 12.77 -5.35 4.46
CA TYR A 86 13.52 -4.19 4.99
C TYR A 86 12.60 -3.03 5.37
N GLU A 87 12.96 -2.27 6.40
CA GLU A 87 12.47 -0.90 6.59
C GLU A 87 13.35 0.03 5.75
N VAL A 88 12.75 0.80 4.85
CA VAL A 88 13.46 1.73 3.95
C VAL A 88 13.09 3.16 4.31
N LYS A 89 14.06 4.05 4.42
CA LYS A 89 13.86 5.45 4.78
C LYS A 89 14.83 6.37 4.03
N GLU A 90 14.41 7.61 3.82
CA GLU A 90 15.24 8.67 3.24
C GLU A 90 15.93 9.54 4.33
N LEU A 91 17.11 10.07 4.00
CA LEU A 91 17.84 11.07 4.78
C LEU A 91 17.53 12.46 4.21
N ARG A 92 16.87 13.30 5.00
CA ARG A 92 16.62 14.71 4.67
C ARG A 92 17.18 15.60 5.77
N LYS A 93 18.03 16.57 5.38
CA LYS A 93 18.59 17.63 6.23
C LYS A 93 19.47 18.58 5.43
N THR A 94 19.65 19.80 5.93
CA THR A 94 20.58 20.82 5.38
C THR A 94 21.98 20.79 6.03
N SER A 95 22.14 20.04 7.12
CA SER A 95 23.41 19.89 7.85
C SER A 95 24.25 18.71 7.31
N PRO A 96 25.59 18.77 7.32
CA PRO A 96 26.43 17.67 6.83
C PRO A 96 26.14 16.30 7.43
N ILE A 97 26.33 15.23 6.66
CA ILE A 97 26.21 13.84 7.09
C ILE A 97 27.19 13.54 8.23
N THR A 98 26.69 12.85 9.27
CA THR A 98 27.48 12.43 10.43
C THR A 98 27.33 10.93 10.69
N TYR A 99 28.28 10.36 11.42
CA TYR A 99 28.19 8.97 11.89
C TYR A 99 26.90 8.71 12.71
N ASP A 100 26.37 9.72 13.38
CA ASP A 100 25.19 9.60 14.24
C ASP A 100 23.88 9.45 13.45
N ASP A 101 23.84 9.93 12.20
CA ASP A 101 22.75 9.66 11.25
C ASP A 101 22.79 8.19 10.79
N LEU A 102 23.98 7.71 10.41
CA LEU A 102 24.19 6.43 9.72
C LEU A 102 24.17 5.20 10.66
N LYS A 103 24.69 5.32 11.89
CA LYS A 103 24.99 4.18 12.80
C LYS A 103 23.83 3.27 13.21
N ASN A 104 22.58 3.66 12.91
CA ASN A 104 21.38 2.89 13.24
C ASN A 104 20.81 2.10 12.05
N TYR A 105 21.46 2.16 10.88
CA TYR A 105 21.08 1.48 9.65
C TYR A 105 22.10 0.40 9.30
N ASP A 106 21.68 -0.61 8.54
CA ASP A 106 22.55 -1.70 8.07
C ASP A 106 23.20 -1.36 6.73
N VAL A 107 22.46 -0.63 5.87
CA VAL A 107 22.93 -0.16 4.56
C VAL A 107 22.56 1.31 4.38
N PHE A 108 23.48 2.09 3.81
CA PHE A 108 23.27 3.45 3.34
C PHE A 108 23.43 3.47 1.81
N VAL A 109 22.53 4.12 1.08
CA VAL A 109 22.50 4.13 -0.39
C VAL A 109 22.68 5.57 -0.88
N LEU A 110 23.66 5.76 -1.76
CA LEU A 110 23.96 7.01 -2.43
C LEU A 110 23.55 6.88 -3.90
N GLY A 111 22.56 7.65 -4.34
CA GLY A 111 22.02 7.64 -5.70
C GLY A 111 22.49 8.85 -6.48
N GLU A 112 23.47 8.68 -7.37
CA GLU A 112 24.00 9.71 -8.27
C GLU A 112 24.19 11.10 -7.59
N ALA A 113 24.97 11.14 -6.51
CA ALA A 113 25.18 12.38 -5.74
C ALA A 113 25.75 13.50 -6.63
N ASN A 114 24.98 14.56 -6.84
CA ASN A 114 25.26 15.70 -7.70
C ASN A 114 25.88 16.91 -6.95
N ILE A 115 26.27 16.76 -5.68
CA ILE A 115 26.91 17.79 -4.83
C ILE A 115 28.13 17.16 -4.15
N PRO A 116 29.32 17.79 -4.19
CA PRO A 116 30.52 17.22 -3.59
C PRO A 116 30.44 17.08 -2.06
N PHE A 117 30.73 15.87 -1.57
CA PHE A 117 30.88 15.60 -0.14
C PHE A 117 32.00 16.45 0.48
N LYS A 118 31.77 16.90 1.72
CA LYS A 118 32.78 17.54 2.55
C LYS A 118 33.70 16.49 3.14
N ALA A 119 34.93 16.87 3.49
CA ALA A 119 35.89 15.98 4.14
C ALA A 119 35.34 15.33 5.42
N SER A 120 34.51 16.06 6.18
CA SER A 120 33.84 15.54 7.39
C SER A 120 32.78 14.46 7.12
N GLU A 121 32.19 14.45 5.92
CA GLU A 121 31.15 13.51 5.51
C GLU A 121 31.80 12.24 4.96
N GLN A 122 32.85 12.40 4.17
CA GLN A 122 33.81 11.37 3.82
C GLN A 122 34.37 10.66 5.08
N GLU A 123 34.79 11.39 6.12
CA GLU A 123 35.19 10.83 7.41
C GLU A 123 34.04 10.08 8.11
N ALA A 124 32.82 10.63 8.10
CA ALA A 124 31.64 10.03 8.73
C ALA A 124 31.21 8.71 8.08
N ILE A 125 31.14 8.68 6.74
CA ILE A 125 30.80 7.49 5.94
C ILE A 125 31.88 6.43 6.11
N LEU A 126 33.16 6.81 6.05
CA LEU A 126 34.28 5.89 6.31
C LEU A 126 34.20 5.28 7.72
N HIS A 127 33.93 6.10 8.75
CA HIS A 127 33.82 5.63 10.13
C HIS A 127 32.59 4.73 10.33
N TYR A 128 31.48 4.99 9.65
CA TYR A 128 30.31 4.10 9.61
C TYR A 128 30.66 2.73 9.04
N VAL A 129 31.30 2.68 7.87
CA VAL A 129 31.71 1.41 7.23
C VAL A 129 32.73 0.66 8.07
N GLN A 130 33.78 1.31 8.57
CA GLN A 130 34.80 0.66 9.39
C GLN A 130 34.23 -0.06 10.63
N ASN A 131 33.15 0.48 11.22
CA ASN A 131 32.49 -0.09 12.39
C ASN A 131 31.52 -1.24 12.10
N GLY A 132 31.12 -1.44 10.83
CA GLY A 132 30.22 -2.53 10.40
C GLY A 132 29.16 -2.11 9.40
N GLY A 133 28.96 -0.81 9.17
CA GLY A 133 27.98 -0.31 8.20
C GLY A 133 28.31 -0.74 6.77
N SER A 134 27.28 -0.78 5.92
CA SER A 134 27.44 -1.01 4.49
C SER A 134 26.99 0.20 3.68
N VAL A 135 27.66 0.48 2.56
CA VAL A 135 27.28 1.56 1.63
C VAL A 135 27.07 1.00 0.23
N PHE A 136 26.06 1.49 -0.50
CA PHE A 136 25.92 1.26 -1.94
C PHE A 136 26.10 2.60 -2.66
N PHE A 137 27.10 2.67 -3.54
CA PHE A 137 27.35 3.80 -4.43
C PHE A 137 26.75 3.48 -5.81
N ILE A 138 25.73 4.24 -6.21
CA ILE A 138 25.16 4.23 -7.56
C ILE A 138 25.66 5.51 -8.23
N ALA A 139 26.51 5.39 -9.23
CA ALA A 139 27.06 6.50 -10.02
C ALA A 139 26.41 6.55 -11.40
N ASP A 140 26.95 7.41 -12.27
CA ASP A 140 26.58 7.53 -13.68
C ASP A 140 27.88 7.68 -14.51
N HIS A 141 27.79 8.16 -15.75
CA HIS A 141 28.90 8.53 -16.62
C HIS A 141 29.47 9.93 -16.35
N TYR A 142 30.70 10.18 -16.80
CA TYR A 142 31.24 11.56 -16.90
C TYR A 142 30.44 12.38 -17.92
N ASN A 143 30.25 13.69 -17.70
CA ASN A 143 29.23 14.52 -18.37
C ASN A 143 27.77 14.16 -18.00
N SER A 144 27.52 13.80 -16.74
CA SER A 144 26.19 13.54 -16.15
C SER A 144 25.61 14.70 -15.33
N ASP A 145 26.45 15.64 -14.84
CA ASP A 145 26.15 16.80 -13.98
C ASP A 145 24.80 17.45 -14.30
N ARG A 146 23.82 17.17 -13.43
CA ARG A 146 22.41 17.49 -13.63
C ARG A 146 22.09 18.93 -13.22
N ASN A 147 22.80 19.48 -12.23
CA ASN A 147 22.56 20.81 -11.65
C ASN A 147 23.48 21.91 -12.20
N LEU A 148 24.44 21.56 -13.07
CA LEU A 148 25.42 22.42 -13.74
C LEU A 148 26.47 23.03 -12.77
N ASN A 149 26.86 22.28 -11.74
CA ASN A 149 27.91 22.68 -10.79
C ASN A 149 29.33 22.25 -11.18
N ARG A 150 29.47 21.44 -12.24
CA ARG A 150 30.69 20.81 -12.78
C ARG A 150 31.12 19.51 -12.10
N TRP A 151 30.35 18.93 -11.18
CA TRP A 151 30.68 17.65 -10.53
C TRP A 151 29.77 16.54 -11.05
N ASP A 152 30.37 15.59 -11.77
CA ASP A 152 29.69 14.34 -12.13
C ASP A 152 29.71 13.38 -10.93
N ALA A 153 28.74 12.46 -10.83
CA ALA A 153 28.52 11.69 -9.59
C ALA A 153 29.70 10.79 -9.19
N GLU A 154 30.42 10.26 -10.19
CA GLU A 154 31.64 9.50 -9.96
C GLU A 154 32.76 10.34 -9.32
N GLU A 155 32.82 11.64 -9.62
CA GLU A 155 33.79 12.59 -9.05
C GLU A 155 33.48 12.90 -7.59
N VAL A 156 32.18 13.10 -7.31
CA VAL A 156 31.66 13.29 -5.94
C VAL A 156 32.02 12.09 -5.05
N TYR A 157 31.86 10.86 -5.54
CA TYR A 157 32.25 9.66 -4.80
C TYR A 157 33.76 9.45 -4.74
N ASN A 158 34.48 9.60 -5.86
CA ASN A 158 35.93 9.48 -5.90
C ASN A 158 36.60 10.48 -4.95
N GLY A 159 35.97 11.63 -4.69
CA GLY A 159 36.37 12.64 -3.72
C GLY A 159 37.08 13.85 -4.33
N TYR A 160 37.06 13.99 -5.66
CA TYR A 160 37.72 15.06 -6.41
C TYR A 160 37.17 15.16 -7.83
N ARG A 161 37.29 16.36 -8.45
CA ARG A 161 36.95 16.60 -9.85
C ARG A 161 38.14 16.53 -10.81
N ARG A 162 37.91 15.93 -11.98
CA ARG A 162 38.83 15.78 -13.12
C ARG A 162 39.34 17.15 -13.58
N GLY A 163 40.64 17.27 -13.79
CA GLY A 163 41.26 18.55 -14.17
C GLY A 163 41.18 19.66 -13.12
N ALA A 164 40.67 19.38 -11.91
CA ALA A 164 40.49 20.33 -10.83
C ALA A 164 41.07 19.85 -9.48
N PHE A 165 41.81 18.74 -9.45
CA PHE A 165 42.33 18.14 -8.22
C PHE A 165 43.08 19.13 -7.29
N ALA A 166 43.86 20.06 -7.84
CA ALA A 166 44.58 21.07 -7.05
C ALA A 166 43.71 22.22 -6.49
N ASP A 167 42.50 22.44 -7.03
CA ASP A 167 41.52 23.44 -6.60
C ASP A 167 40.11 23.01 -7.05
N PRO A 168 39.29 22.41 -6.16
CA PRO A 168 37.94 21.97 -6.52
C PRO A 168 37.04 23.12 -7.00
N THR A 169 37.35 24.37 -6.64
CA THR A 169 36.59 25.58 -7.03
C THR A 169 37.02 26.17 -8.37
N LYS A 170 37.99 25.58 -9.08
CA LYS A 170 38.47 26.01 -10.39
C LYS A 170 37.31 26.28 -11.37
N GLY A 171 37.16 27.53 -11.80
CA GLY A 171 36.11 27.92 -12.77
C GLY A 171 34.73 28.21 -12.16
N MET A 172 34.60 28.16 -10.83
CA MET A 172 33.44 28.67 -10.10
C MET A 172 33.47 30.20 -9.98
N SER A 173 32.29 30.81 -9.78
CA SER A 173 32.22 32.21 -9.36
C SER A 173 32.63 32.38 -7.88
N THR A 174 32.96 33.61 -7.45
CA THR A 174 33.31 33.87 -6.04
C THR A 174 32.17 33.58 -5.08
N GLU A 175 30.91 33.75 -5.49
CA GLU A 175 29.73 33.42 -4.67
C GLU A 175 29.55 31.90 -4.54
N GLU A 176 29.72 31.18 -5.65
CA GLU A 176 29.61 29.73 -5.79
C GLU A 176 30.70 29.00 -4.98
N ALA A 177 31.96 29.43 -5.12
CA ALA A 177 33.11 28.90 -4.38
C ALA A 177 33.04 29.18 -2.87
N GLN A 178 32.23 30.15 -2.43
CA GLN A 178 32.00 30.48 -1.02
C GLN A 178 30.67 29.93 -0.47
N SER A 179 29.90 29.21 -1.30
CA SER A 179 28.59 28.66 -0.95
C SER A 179 28.66 27.67 0.23
N PRO A 180 27.55 27.48 0.99
CA PRO A 180 27.48 26.46 2.04
C PRO A 180 27.78 25.04 1.54
N ALA A 181 27.51 24.74 0.26
CA ALA A 181 27.86 23.47 -0.38
C ALA A 181 29.39 23.29 -0.49
N MET A 182 30.12 24.25 -1.06
CA MET A 182 31.57 24.15 -1.25
C MET A 182 32.40 24.29 0.04
N GLN A 183 31.81 24.84 1.12
CA GLN A 183 32.50 24.94 2.41
C GLN A 183 32.83 23.56 3.01
N GLY A 184 34.13 23.25 3.09
CA GLY A 184 34.64 21.98 3.62
C GLY A 184 34.89 20.89 2.58
N VAL A 185 34.71 21.19 1.29
CA VAL A 185 35.10 20.32 0.17
C VAL A 185 36.62 20.43 -0.05
N SER A 186 37.29 19.29 -0.23
CA SER A 186 38.72 19.23 -0.54
C SER A 186 39.03 17.94 -1.31
N SER A 187 39.75 18.06 -2.42
CA SER A 187 40.13 16.93 -3.27
C SER A 187 40.92 15.87 -2.50
N SER A 188 40.49 14.61 -2.58
CA SER A 188 41.24 13.42 -2.14
C SER A 188 40.83 12.21 -2.98
N ASP A 189 41.72 11.23 -3.15
CA ASP A 189 41.47 10.00 -3.93
C ASP A 189 40.74 8.94 -3.07
N TRP A 190 39.64 9.39 -2.44
CA TRP A 190 39.03 8.80 -1.25
C TRP A 190 38.59 7.35 -1.42
N LEU A 191 37.94 7.01 -2.55
CA LEU A 191 37.58 5.62 -2.85
C LEU A 191 38.81 4.72 -3.06
N ALA A 192 39.87 5.24 -3.71
CA ALA A 192 41.06 4.45 -3.99
C ALA A 192 41.86 4.18 -2.70
N GLU A 193 42.03 5.21 -1.87
CA GLU A 193 42.72 5.11 -0.59
C GLU A 193 42.02 4.16 0.38
N HIS A 194 40.69 4.26 0.51
CA HIS A 194 39.95 3.53 1.53
C HIS A 194 39.33 2.23 1.04
N PHE A 195 38.57 2.26 -0.05
CA PHE A 195 37.83 1.10 -0.57
C PHE A 195 38.64 0.26 -1.57
N GLY A 196 39.66 0.85 -2.21
CA GLY A 196 40.49 0.16 -3.20
C GLY A 196 39.84 0.06 -4.58
N VAL A 197 38.88 0.94 -4.86
CA VAL A 197 38.23 1.13 -6.18
C VAL A 197 38.34 2.59 -6.60
N ARG A 198 38.08 2.88 -7.87
CA ARG A 198 37.77 4.24 -8.34
C ARG A 198 36.83 4.12 -9.54
N PHE A 199 35.80 4.95 -9.63
CA PHE A 199 35.03 5.09 -10.86
C PHE A 199 35.89 5.81 -11.92
N ARG A 200 35.89 5.34 -13.17
CA ARG A 200 36.60 5.95 -14.30
C ARG A 200 35.71 7.03 -14.93
N TYR A 201 36.28 8.06 -15.53
CA TYR A 201 35.53 9.11 -16.23
C TYR A 201 35.04 8.69 -17.64
N ASN A 202 34.81 7.39 -17.86
CA ASN A 202 34.34 6.86 -19.14
C ASN A 202 32.81 6.96 -19.23
N ALA A 203 32.32 6.89 -20.47
CA ALA A 203 30.92 7.07 -20.81
C ALA A 203 30.60 6.10 -21.95
N LEU A 204 30.26 4.87 -21.57
CA LEU A 204 29.86 3.81 -22.48
C LEU A 204 28.36 3.94 -22.79
N GLY A 205 27.95 3.61 -24.00
CA GLY A 205 26.55 3.69 -24.43
C GLY A 205 25.75 2.42 -24.13
N ASP A 206 24.59 2.28 -24.77
CA ASP A 206 23.64 1.17 -24.58
C ASP A 206 24.31 -0.23 -24.63
N ILE A 207 24.20 -0.97 -23.54
CA ILE A 207 24.68 -2.36 -23.41
C ILE A 207 23.60 -3.17 -22.69
N THR A 208 23.02 -4.12 -23.41
CA THR A 208 21.87 -4.92 -22.94
C THR A 208 22.17 -6.42 -22.85
N SER A 209 23.36 -6.83 -23.29
CA SER A 209 23.82 -8.22 -23.25
C SER A 209 25.30 -8.38 -23.66
N GLY A 210 25.92 -9.45 -23.15
CA GLY A 210 27.28 -9.88 -23.51
C GLY A 210 28.32 -9.65 -22.40
N GLU A 211 27.84 -9.38 -21.20
CA GLU A 211 28.60 -9.13 -19.98
C GLU A 211 29.39 -10.40 -19.59
N THR A 212 30.57 -10.21 -19.03
CA THR A 212 31.28 -11.25 -18.29
C THR A 212 30.91 -11.13 -16.82
N ILE A 213 29.91 -11.91 -16.42
CA ILE A 213 29.41 -11.99 -15.04
C ILE A 213 30.23 -13.02 -14.26
N VAL A 214 30.66 -12.67 -13.04
CA VAL A 214 31.38 -13.58 -12.13
C VAL A 214 30.43 -14.65 -11.58
N SER A 215 30.92 -15.89 -11.45
CA SER A 215 30.15 -17.02 -10.89
C SER A 215 29.62 -16.73 -9.48
N PRO A 216 28.37 -17.11 -9.13
CA PRO A 216 27.82 -17.05 -7.76
C PRO A 216 28.65 -17.77 -6.68
N SER A 217 29.59 -18.64 -7.07
CA SER A 217 30.55 -19.28 -6.16
C SER A 217 31.71 -18.37 -5.74
N ASP A 218 31.96 -17.32 -6.52
CA ASP A 218 33.20 -16.55 -6.54
C ASP A 218 32.98 -15.09 -6.11
N ASP A 219 31.76 -14.70 -5.77
CA ASP A 219 31.32 -13.34 -5.42
C ASP A 219 30.42 -13.27 -4.16
N PHE A 220 30.33 -14.36 -3.39
CA PHE A 220 29.41 -14.56 -2.26
C PHE A 220 27.92 -14.79 -2.61
N GLY A 221 27.59 -14.98 -3.89
CA GLY A 221 26.25 -15.31 -4.39
C GLY A 221 25.45 -14.12 -4.94
N ILE A 222 26.10 -12.98 -5.21
CA ILE A 222 25.43 -11.74 -5.60
C ILE A 222 24.84 -11.86 -7.02
N THR A 223 25.56 -12.46 -7.95
CA THR A 223 25.11 -12.75 -9.32
C THR A 223 24.16 -13.95 -9.42
N SER A 224 23.65 -14.48 -8.31
CA SER A 224 22.78 -15.66 -8.30
C SER A 224 21.45 -15.40 -9.01
N GLY A 225 21.34 -15.88 -10.24
CA GLY A 225 20.18 -15.69 -11.12
C GLY A 225 20.36 -14.59 -12.17
N VAL A 226 21.49 -13.89 -12.18
CA VAL A 226 21.77 -12.73 -13.06
C VAL A 226 22.48 -13.18 -14.34
N ASN A 227 21.94 -12.82 -15.50
CA ASN A 227 22.42 -13.19 -16.84
C ASN A 227 22.85 -11.97 -17.67
N SER A 228 22.19 -10.83 -17.46
CA SER A 228 22.63 -9.48 -17.82
C SER A 228 22.32 -8.51 -16.68
N VAL A 229 23.02 -7.39 -16.65
CA VAL A 229 22.56 -6.15 -16.01
C VAL A 229 22.78 -5.06 -17.05
N GLU A 230 21.75 -4.31 -17.42
CA GLU A 230 21.82 -3.41 -18.57
C GLU A 230 22.52 -2.09 -18.20
N MET A 231 22.93 -1.32 -19.21
CA MET A 231 23.59 -0.01 -19.06
C MET A 231 23.10 0.91 -20.17
N HIS A 232 22.72 2.13 -19.80
CA HIS A 232 22.05 3.11 -20.67
C HIS A 232 22.68 4.50 -20.56
N SER A 233 24.01 4.53 -20.81
CA SER A 233 24.96 5.61 -20.54
C SER A 233 25.58 5.43 -19.15
N GLY A 234 26.84 5.00 -19.06
CA GLY A 234 27.46 4.75 -17.74
C GLY A 234 28.99 4.64 -17.73
N SER A 235 29.57 4.65 -16.53
CA SER A 235 31.00 4.50 -16.25
C SER A 235 31.37 3.06 -15.83
N THR A 236 32.68 2.80 -15.70
CA THR A 236 33.20 1.57 -15.08
C THR A 236 34.08 1.86 -13.87
N ILE A 237 34.26 0.84 -13.04
CA ILE A 237 34.98 0.86 -11.78
C ILE A 237 36.34 0.17 -11.97
N ALA A 238 37.42 0.92 -11.77
CA ALA A 238 38.76 0.40 -11.69
C ALA A 238 39.00 -0.29 -10.34
N ILE A 239 39.48 -1.53 -10.36
CA ILE A 239 39.91 -2.26 -9.15
C ILE A 239 41.37 -1.89 -8.88
N LEU A 240 41.64 -1.25 -7.74
CA LEU A 240 42.96 -0.69 -7.41
C LEU A 240 43.69 -1.45 -6.29
N ASP A 241 42.96 -2.06 -5.36
CA ASP A 241 43.46 -3.04 -4.39
C ASP A 241 42.59 -4.30 -4.40
N PRO A 242 42.96 -5.33 -5.17
CA PRO A 242 42.21 -6.60 -5.23
C PRO A 242 42.04 -7.35 -3.90
N LYS A 243 42.74 -6.98 -2.81
CA LYS A 243 42.51 -7.58 -1.48
C LYS A 243 41.36 -6.91 -0.73
N LYS A 244 41.06 -5.65 -1.05
CA LYS A 244 39.86 -4.95 -0.57
C LYS A 244 38.69 -5.12 -1.52
N ALA A 245 38.94 -5.06 -2.84
CA ALA A 245 37.93 -4.85 -3.86
C ALA A 245 37.88 -5.96 -4.92
N LYS A 246 36.70 -6.15 -5.51
CA LYS A 246 36.44 -7.17 -6.54
C LYS A 246 35.37 -6.66 -7.52
N GLY A 247 35.63 -6.78 -8.82
CA GLY A 247 34.63 -6.57 -9.87
C GLY A 247 33.74 -7.81 -10.03
N LEU A 248 32.44 -7.59 -10.25
CA LEU A 248 31.42 -8.64 -10.34
C LEU A 248 30.85 -8.81 -11.76
N ILE A 249 30.67 -7.69 -12.46
CA ILE A 249 30.13 -7.62 -13.82
C ILE A 249 31.12 -6.81 -14.65
N TYR A 250 31.45 -7.28 -15.85
CA TYR A 250 32.34 -6.60 -16.78
C TYR A 250 31.67 -6.53 -18.16
N LEU A 251 31.70 -5.36 -18.80
CA LEU A 251 30.98 -5.10 -20.05
C LEU A 251 31.54 -5.93 -21.24
N PRO A 252 30.77 -6.14 -22.33
CA PRO A 252 31.23 -6.85 -23.53
C PRO A 252 32.49 -6.23 -24.16
N LYS A 253 33.12 -6.95 -25.10
CA LYS A 253 34.26 -6.43 -25.90
C LYS A 253 33.76 -5.64 -27.12
N ASN A 254 34.41 -4.51 -27.40
CA ASN A 254 33.97 -3.49 -28.37
C ASN A 254 32.56 -2.90 -28.07
N PRO A 255 32.32 -2.40 -26.84
CA PRO A 255 31.08 -1.71 -26.50
C PRO A 255 30.97 -0.36 -27.24
N PRO A 256 29.77 0.22 -27.38
CA PRO A 256 29.62 1.58 -27.86
C PRO A 256 30.14 2.59 -26.84
N ALA A 257 30.66 3.72 -27.32
CA ALA A 257 30.76 4.94 -26.53
C ALA A 257 29.38 5.63 -26.52
N TRP A 258 29.07 6.34 -25.44
CA TRP A 258 27.91 7.24 -25.39
C TRP A 258 28.08 8.36 -26.42
N GLY A 259 27.02 8.70 -27.16
CA GLY A 259 27.12 9.64 -28.29
C GLY A 259 27.60 11.05 -27.90
N PRO A 260 27.10 11.62 -26.78
CA PRO A 260 27.61 12.86 -26.18
C PRO A 260 28.85 12.74 -25.26
N ALA A 261 29.60 11.63 -25.30
CA ALA A 261 30.83 11.50 -24.52
C ALA A 261 31.85 12.60 -24.86
N VAL A 262 32.45 13.22 -23.83
CA VAL A 262 33.40 14.35 -23.96
C VAL A 262 34.86 13.93 -24.10
N ASP A 263 35.13 12.63 -24.14
CA ASP A 263 36.40 12.04 -24.58
C ASP A 263 36.15 10.79 -25.44
N GLN A 264 37.10 9.85 -25.54
CA GLN A 264 36.91 8.58 -26.25
C GLN A 264 35.71 7.71 -25.78
N GLY A 265 35.19 7.92 -24.57
CA GLY A 265 34.03 7.20 -23.99
C GLY A 265 34.28 5.73 -23.61
N VAL A 266 35.16 5.02 -24.33
CA VAL A 266 35.61 3.64 -24.08
C VAL A 266 37.15 3.61 -24.08
N TYR A 267 37.77 3.10 -23.03
CA TYR A 267 39.20 3.31 -22.74
C TYR A 267 40.09 2.11 -23.14
N ASP A 268 39.67 0.88 -22.82
CA ASP A 268 40.42 -0.37 -23.04
C ASP A 268 39.65 -1.39 -23.93
N ASN A 269 38.69 -0.88 -24.69
CA ASN A 269 37.83 -1.60 -25.64
C ASN A 269 36.92 -2.67 -24.96
N GLY A 270 36.43 -2.39 -23.76
CA GLY A 270 35.48 -3.25 -23.02
C GLY A 270 36.10 -4.43 -22.28
N GLY A 271 35.28 -5.35 -21.75
CA GLY A 271 35.75 -6.50 -20.98
C GLY A 271 36.51 -6.13 -19.69
N VAL A 272 37.17 -7.11 -19.08
CA VAL A 272 37.89 -6.95 -17.79
C VAL A 272 38.93 -5.81 -17.80
N ALA A 273 39.50 -5.50 -18.97
CA ALA A 273 40.47 -4.40 -19.12
C ALA A 273 39.84 -3.01 -18.94
N GLU A 274 38.56 -2.84 -19.29
CA GLU A 274 37.80 -1.60 -19.15
C GLU A 274 37.53 -1.22 -17.69
N GLY A 275 37.67 -2.18 -16.75
CA GLY A 275 37.09 -2.07 -15.41
C GLY A 275 35.74 -2.80 -15.32
N ALA A 276 35.22 -2.91 -14.11
CA ALA A 276 33.95 -3.59 -13.83
C ALA A 276 32.78 -2.60 -13.95
N PHE A 277 31.64 -3.01 -14.49
CA PHE A 277 30.41 -2.22 -14.41
C PHE A 277 29.89 -2.15 -12.97
N ALA A 278 29.93 -3.29 -12.26
CA ALA A 278 29.58 -3.37 -10.86
C ALA A 278 30.68 -4.06 -10.04
N ALA A 279 30.93 -3.57 -8.83
CA ALA A 279 32.01 -4.03 -7.95
C ALA A 279 31.60 -4.00 -6.47
N ILE A 280 32.42 -4.65 -5.63
CA ILE A 280 32.29 -4.66 -4.17
C ILE A 280 33.64 -4.39 -3.49
N ALA A 281 33.62 -3.88 -2.27
CA ALA A 281 34.80 -3.65 -1.43
C ALA A 281 34.57 -4.02 0.05
N LYS A 282 35.66 -4.34 0.77
CA LYS A 282 35.68 -4.62 2.20
C LYS A 282 36.55 -3.59 2.93
N VAL A 283 35.98 -2.88 3.91
CA VAL A 283 36.66 -1.83 4.68
C VAL A 283 36.38 -2.03 6.17
N GLY A 284 37.37 -2.59 6.88
CA GLY A 284 37.19 -2.98 8.28
C GLY A 284 36.10 -4.04 8.43
N LYS A 285 35.16 -3.80 9.36
CA LYS A 285 34.03 -4.72 9.60
C LYS A 285 32.95 -4.63 8.51
N GLY A 286 32.72 -3.44 7.97
CA GLY A 286 31.75 -3.19 6.91
C GLY A 286 32.29 -3.40 5.50
N LYS A 287 31.55 -2.85 4.54
CA LYS A 287 31.74 -3.07 3.09
C LYS A 287 31.07 -1.99 2.26
N ALA A 288 31.32 -2.01 0.96
CA ALA A 288 30.51 -1.29 -0.01
C ALA A 288 30.25 -2.10 -1.28
N ALA A 289 29.22 -1.70 -2.03
CA ALA A 289 29.00 -2.05 -3.42
C ALA A 289 28.99 -0.79 -4.29
N PHE A 290 29.20 -0.98 -5.59
CA PHE A 290 29.39 0.07 -6.58
C PHE A 290 28.74 -0.36 -7.89
N ILE A 291 27.98 0.53 -8.54
CA ILE A 291 27.51 0.38 -9.93
C ILE A 291 27.71 1.72 -10.66
N GLY A 292 28.19 1.66 -11.90
CA GLY A 292 28.58 2.84 -12.70
C GLY A 292 27.46 3.50 -13.51
N ASP A 293 26.20 3.15 -13.24
CA ASP A 293 25.01 3.62 -13.97
C ASP A 293 23.81 3.65 -12.99
N SER A 294 22.96 4.67 -13.11
CA SER A 294 21.73 4.84 -12.32
C SER A 294 20.49 4.26 -13.02
N SER A 295 20.51 4.06 -14.34
CA SER A 295 19.38 3.52 -15.12
C SER A 295 18.89 2.12 -14.69
N PRO A 296 19.74 1.17 -14.26
CA PRO A 296 19.28 -0.11 -13.70
C PRO A 296 18.46 0.01 -12.41
N VAL A 297 18.52 1.15 -11.74
CA VAL A 297 17.92 1.40 -10.43
C VAL A 297 16.63 2.22 -10.54
N GLU A 298 16.46 2.99 -11.61
CA GLU A 298 15.32 3.90 -11.77
C GLU A 298 14.01 3.20 -12.19
N ASP A 299 12.91 3.86 -11.85
CA ASP A 299 11.55 3.64 -12.33
C ASP A 299 10.94 4.92 -12.91
N ALA A 300 9.89 4.76 -13.72
CA ALA A 300 9.26 5.84 -14.47
C ALA A 300 8.29 6.72 -13.65
N THR A 301 8.55 6.93 -12.34
CA THR A 301 7.71 7.74 -11.43
C THR A 301 8.41 8.99 -10.87
N PRO A 302 8.89 9.93 -11.71
CA PRO A 302 9.50 11.16 -11.21
C PRO A 302 8.47 12.03 -10.47
N LYS A 303 8.82 12.41 -9.25
CA LYS A 303 8.02 13.16 -8.27
C LYS A 303 8.19 14.66 -8.40
N TYR A 304 9.40 15.15 -8.67
CA TYR A 304 9.70 16.59 -8.74
C TYR A 304 9.93 17.09 -10.18
N VAL A 305 9.86 18.41 -10.38
CA VAL A 305 10.31 19.07 -11.62
C VAL A 305 11.77 19.49 -11.55
N ARG A 306 12.40 19.78 -12.69
CA ARG A 306 13.76 20.32 -12.75
C ARG A 306 13.87 21.63 -11.94
N GLU A 307 14.92 21.76 -11.15
CA GLU A 307 15.20 22.94 -10.33
C GLU A 307 15.59 24.20 -11.13
N ASP A 308 16.14 24.05 -12.34
CA ASP A 308 16.60 25.14 -13.20
C ASP A 308 15.52 25.69 -14.16
N THR A 309 14.67 24.82 -14.71
CA THR A 309 13.62 25.19 -15.70
C THR A 309 12.18 25.03 -15.19
N GLY A 310 11.93 24.19 -14.19
CA GLY A 310 10.58 23.80 -13.78
C GLY A 310 9.89 22.81 -14.73
N GLU A 311 10.63 22.23 -15.67
CA GLU A 311 10.11 21.22 -16.59
C GLU A 311 9.99 19.84 -15.92
N LYS A 312 9.07 19.01 -16.41
CA LYS A 312 8.91 17.64 -15.89
C LYS A 312 10.13 16.79 -16.25
N LYS A 313 10.66 16.08 -15.26
CA LYS A 313 11.70 15.06 -15.46
C LYS A 313 11.13 13.88 -16.25
N THR A 314 12.00 13.06 -16.81
CA THR A 314 11.63 11.81 -17.51
C THR A 314 12.66 10.78 -17.13
N THR A 315 12.24 9.80 -16.34
CA THR A 315 13.02 8.64 -15.89
C THR A 315 12.50 7.40 -16.60
N TYR A 316 13.36 6.39 -16.73
CA TYR A 316 13.06 5.11 -17.36
C TYR A 316 12.81 4.03 -16.31
N ASP A 317 12.73 2.77 -16.70
CA ASP A 317 12.26 1.69 -15.82
C ASP A 317 13.13 0.46 -16.02
N GLY A 318 14.43 0.64 -15.76
CA GLY A 318 15.39 -0.45 -15.83
C GLY A 318 15.08 -1.50 -14.77
N PHE A 319 14.84 -1.05 -13.53
CA PHE A 319 14.67 -1.92 -12.37
C PHE A 319 13.66 -3.06 -12.59
N SER A 320 12.49 -2.78 -13.18
CA SER A 320 11.42 -3.78 -13.32
C SER A 320 11.25 -4.37 -14.72
N LYS A 321 11.91 -3.83 -15.75
CA LYS A 321 11.65 -4.19 -17.16
C LYS A 321 12.89 -4.57 -17.97
N GLU A 322 14.10 -4.32 -17.45
CA GLU A 322 15.37 -4.53 -18.17
C GLU A 322 16.27 -5.53 -17.40
N GLY A 323 17.04 -6.31 -18.16
CA GLY A 323 18.01 -7.29 -17.69
C GLY A 323 17.50 -8.29 -16.64
N ASP A 324 18.38 -8.57 -15.67
CA ASP A 324 18.06 -9.15 -14.38
C ASP A 324 18.31 -8.10 -13.27
N ASP A 325 18.06 -6.82 -13.56
CA ASP A 325 18.57 -5.66 -12.80
C ASP A 325 18.08 -5.66 -11.34
N ALA A 326 16.76 -5.78 -11.11
CA ALA A 326 16.21 -5.98 -9.77
C ALA A 326 16.79 -7.21 -9.05
N THR A 327 17.13 -8.29 -9.76
CA THR A 327 17.74 -9.48 -9.15
C THR A 327 19.15 -9.15 -8.66
N PHE A 328 19.97 -8.50 -9.47
CA PHE A 328 21.32 -8.07 -9.09
C PHE A 328 21.30 -7.07 -7.92
N LEU A 329 20.44 -6.06 -7.98
CA LEU A 329 20.34 -5.01 -6.97
C LEU A 329 19.83 -5.54 -5.63
N LEU A 330 18.78 -6.37 -5.63
CA LEU A 330 18.25 -6.96 -4.38
C LEU A 330 19.19 -8.02 -3.79
N ASN A 331 19.93 -8.78 -4.61
CA ASN A 331 20.98 -9.68 -4.13
C ASN A 331 22.17 -8.90 -3.55
N THR A 332 22.56 -7.79 -4.17
CA THR A 332 23.61 -6.89 -3.68
C THR A 332 23.22 -6.32 -2.31
N MET A 333 21.98 -5.88 -2.14
CA MET A 333 21.47 -5.37 -0.86
C MET A 333 21.34 -6.46 0.21
N GLU A 334 20.95 -7.69 -0.16
CA GLU A 334 20.96 -8.85 0.74
C GLU A 334 22.38 -9.23 1.19
N TRP A 335 23.38 -9.10 0.31
CA TRP A 335 24.78 -9.19 0.71
C TRP A 335 25.15 -8.05 1.66
N LEU A 336 24.92 -6.77 1.29
CA LEU A 336 25.32 -5.61 2.08
C LEU A 336 24.74 -5.63 3.51
N ALA A 337 23.48 -6.02 3.71
CA ALA A 337 22.86 -6.06 5.03
C ALA A 337 23.39 -7.18 5.96
N LYS A 338 24.13 -8.15 5.41
CA LYS A 338 24.61 -9.35 6.12
C LYS A 338 26.04 -9.16 6.63
N GLN A 339 26.25 -9.22 7.94
CA GLN A 339 27.57 -9.08 8.56
C GLN A 339 28.43 -10.35 8.38
N GLU A 340 29.75 -10.19 8.20
CA GLU A 340 30.71 -11.30 8.09
C GLU A 340 31.90 -11.21 9.07
N ASP A 341 32.69 -12.29 9.14
CA ASP A 341 33.87 -12.43 10.01
C ASP A 341 35.18 -11.87 9.43
N TYR A 342 35.16 -11.36 8.19
CA TYR A 342 36.36 -11.02 7.43
C TYR A 342 36.47 -9.54 7.06
N THR A 343 37.72 -9.09 6.88
CA THR A 343 38.06 -7.69 6.58
C THR A 343 38.83 -7.52 5.26
N SER A 344 38.87 -8.59 4.44
CA SER A 344 39.52 -8.65 3.13
C SER A 344 38.95 -9.84 2.34
N PHE A 345 38.99 -9.78 1.01
CA PHE A 345 38.61 -10.89 0.13
C PHE A 345 39.72 -11.94 -0.05
N ASP A 346 40.95 -11.66 0.41
CA ASP A 346 42.09 -12.58 0.30
C ASP A 346 41.81 -13.91 1.01
N GLY A 347 41.90 -15.02 0.26
CA GLY A 347 41.54 -16.37 0.73
C GLY A 347 40.05 -16.61 0.98
N LYS A 348 39.15 -15.68 0.58
CA LYS A 348 37.68 -15.85 0.67
C LYS A 348 37.03 -16.09 -0.68
N VAL A 349 37.51 -15.44 -1.74
CA VAL A 349 37.07 -15.59 -3.14
C VAL A 349 38.24 -15.41 -4.11
N PRO A 350 38.13 -15.81 -5.39
CA PRO A 350 39.08 -15.41 -6.42
C PRO A 350 39.14 -13.88 -6.57
N LEU A 351 40.34 -13.32 -6.44
CA LEU A 351 40.58 -11.88 -6.53
C LEU A 351 40.54 -11.43 -7.99
N SER A 352 40.04 -10.21 -8.25
CA SER A 352 40.13 -9.57 -9.56
C SER A 352 41.59 -9.24 -9.91
N GLU A 353 41.88 -9.06 -11.21
CA GLU A 353 43.10 -8.36 -11.61
C GLU A 353 43.00 -6.86 -11.24
N LYS A 354 44.15 -6.20 -11.04
CA LYS A 354 44.18 -4.74 -10.86
C LYS A 354 43.95 -4.07 -12.21
N THR A 355 42.95 -3.20 -12.30
CA THR A 355 42.68 -2.42 -13.52
C THR A 355 43.89 -1.54 -13.87
N LYS A 356 44.26 -1.53 -15.15
CA LYS A 356 45.38 -0.75 -15.66
C LYS A 356 44.86 0.63 -16.08
N LEU A 357 45.18 1.64 -15.28
CA LEU A 357 44.83 3.02 -15.58
C LEU A 357 45.73 3.64 -16.68
N HIS A 358 45.20 4.66 -17.34
CA HIS A 358 45.94 5.64 -18.14
C HIS A 358 46.48 6.79 -17.27
N ASP A 359 47.48 7.53 -17.76
CA ASP A 359 48.10 8.63 -17.02
C ASP A 359 47.11 9.76 -16.67
N PHE A 360 46.09 10.01 -17.52
CA PHE A 360 45.05 11.03 -17.29
C PHE A 360 44.02 10.62 -16.22
N GLU A 361 43.97 9.35 -15.85
CA GLU A 361 43.11 8.85 -14.76
C GLU A 361 43.75 9.07 -13.38
N VAL A 362 45.04 9.39 -13.31
CA VAL A 362 45.70 9.81 -12.07
C VAL A 362 45.18 11.22 -11.71
N PRO A 363 44.65 11.45 -10.49
CA PRO A 363 43.94 12.69 -10.16
C PRO A 363 44.74 13.97 -10.44
N GLU A 364 46.01 14.00 -10.05
CA GLU A 364 46.93 15.13 -10.24
C GLU A 364 47.30 15.42 -11.71
N ASN A 365 47.20 14.40 -12.58
CA ASN A 365 47.50 14.48 -14.00
C ASN A 365 46.25 14.68 -14.86
N SER A 366 45.06 14.55 -14.27
CA SER A 366 43.79 14.61 -14.98
C SER A 366 43.54 15.98 -15.60
N THR A 367 42.75 16.02 -16.67
CA THR A 367 42.37 17.24 -17.38
C THR A 367 40.90 17.23 -17.74
N GLU A 368 40.24 18.36 -17.52
CA GLU A 368 38.97 18.80 -18.11
C GLU A 368 39.12 18.72 -19.65
N PRO A 369 38.43 17.79 -20.35
CA PRO A 369 38.66 17.54 -21.76
C PRO A 369 37.88 18.51 -22.67
N GLU A 370 36.67 18.86 -22.23
CA GLU A 370 35.82 19.92 -22.78
C GLU A 370 35.40 20.85 -21.63
N LYS A 371 35.00 22.08 -21.95
CA LYS A 371 34.86 23.14 -20.95
C LYS A 371 33.58 23.02 -20.11
N GLU A 372 33.75 22.97 -18.79
CA GLU A 372 32.66 22.84 -17.81
C GLU A 372 32.09 24.22 -17.35
N PRO A 373 30.83 24.30 -16.84
CA PRO A 373 29.81 23.26 -16.90
C PRO A 373 29.32 23.05 -18.34
N TRP A 374 28.84 21.83 -18.60
CA TRP A 374 28.54 21.29 -19.93
C TRP A 374 27.56 22.13 -20.76
N THR A 375 26.64 22.82 -20.08
CA THR A 375 25.79 23.86 -20.67
C THR A 375 25.80 25.10 -19.78
N THR A 376 25.38 26.25 -20.33
CA THR A 376 25.29 27.49 -19.54
C THR A 376 24.02 27.47 -18.68
N PRO A 377 24.11 27.60 -17.35
CA PRO A 377 22.93 27.62 -16.47
C PRO A 377 21.90 28.69 -16.84
N VAL A 378 20.63 28.39 -16.56
CA VAL A 378 19.50 29.30 -16.81
C VAL A 378 19.69 30.62 -16.03
N ALA A 379 19.38 31.74 -16.65
CA ALA A 379 19.66 33.06 -16.09
C ALA A 379 18.89 33.32 -14.78
N GLY A 380 19.60 33.29 -13.65
CA GLY A 380 19.07 33.52 -12.31
C GLY A 380 19.02 32.27 -11.42
N TYR A 381 19.19 31.08 -12.00
CA TYR A 381 19.34 29.82 -11.27
C TYR A 381 20.74 29.70 -10.64
N LYS A 382 20.82 29.12 -9.45
CA LYS A 382 22.05 28.81 -8.70
C LYS A 382 21.84 27.48 -7.95
N TRP A 383 22.56 26.43 -8.34
CA TRP A 383 22.49 25.10 -7.74
C TRP A 383 22.71 25.07 -6.20
N TRP A 384 23.36 26.09 -5.64
CA TRP A 384 23.68 26.21 -4.21
C TRP A 384 22.72 27.11 -3.40
N ASP A 385 21.64 27.62 -4.02
CA ASP A 385 20.69 28.56 -3.41
C ASP A 385 19.24 28.17 -3.79
N PRO A 386 18.55 27.38 -2.93
CA PRO A 386 17.20 26.88 -3.23
C PRO A 386 16.14 27.96 -3.44
N SER A 387 16.38 29.21 -2.99
CA SER A 387 15.48 30.34 -3.30
C SER A 387 15.50 30.70 -4.80
N THR A 388 16.46 30.18 -5.57
CA THR A 388 16.47 30.29 -7.04
C THR A 388 15.67 29.20 -7.74
N PHE A 389 15.44 28.03 -7.11
CA PHE A 389 14.88 26.84 -7.74
C PHE A 389 13.46 27.03 -8.26
N ALA A 390 13.08 26.36 -9.35
CA ALA A 390 11.74 26.42 -9.93
C ALA A 390 10.65 25.94 -8.96
N ALA A 391 9.43 26.44 -9.15
CA ALA A 391 8.28 26.05 -8.33
C ALA A 391 7.90 24.58 -8.57
N GLY A 392 7.86 23.77 -7.51
CA GLY A 392 7.64 22.32 -7.60
C GLY A 392 8.92 21.47 -7.63
N ALA A 393 10.11 22.07 -7.66
CA ALA A 393 11.37 21.37 -7.44
C ALA A 393 11.63 21.20 -5.93
N TYR A 394 12.20 20.07 -5.52
CA TYR A 394 12.54 19.80 -4.11
C TYR A 394 13.39 20.93 -3.52
N GLY A 395 13.08 21.34 -2.28
CA GLY A 395 13.75 22.46 -1.60
C GLY A 395 13.31 23.87 -2.03
N SER A 396 12.45 24.03 -3.05
CA SER A 396 11.96 25.34 -3.50
C SER A 396 10.96 25.97 -2.54
N ASP A 397 11.17 27.22 -2.16
CA ASP A 397 10.28 28.01 -1.29
C ASP A 397 9.05 28.58 -2.03
N LYS A 398 8.90 28.29 -3.33
CA LYS A 398 7.83 28.80 -4.18
C LYS A 398 6.61 27.88 -4.15
N GLU A 399 5.42 28.47 -4.22
CA GLU A 399 4.16 27.75 -4.37
C GLU A 399 4.21 26.87 -5.64
N ALA A 400 4.18 25.56 -5.45
CA ALA A 400 4.17 24.58 -6.53
C ALA A 400 2.83 24.66 -7.28
N PRO A 401 2.83 24.59 -8.63
CA PRO A 401 1.58 24.54 -9.38
C PRO A 401 0.88 23.21 -9.08
N SER A 402 -0.26 23.24 -8.38
CA SER A 402 -0.89 22.03 -7.81
C SER A 402 -1.10 20.94 -8.89
N GLN A 403 -0.27 19.90 -8.84
CA GLN A 403 -0.38 18.76 -9.75
C GLN A 403 -1.45 17.82 -9.20
N PRO A 404 -2.47 17.44 -9.98
CA PRO A 404 -3.49 16.54 -9.48
C PRO A 404 -2.89 15.16 -9.25
N ALA A 405 -2.92 14.68 -8.01
CA ALA A 405 -2.54 13.29 -7.69
C ALA A 405 -3.69 12.34 -8.07
N TYR A 406 -3.37 11.19 -8.67
CA TYR A 406 -4.35 10.21 -9.15
C TYR A 406 -4.15 8.86 -8.44
N SER A 407 -5.24 8.18 -8.09
CA SER A 407 -5.21 6.77 -7.65
C SER A 407 -6.48 6.04 -8.04
N PHE A 408 -6.38 4.74 -8.33
CA PHE A 408 -7.58 3.90 -8.43
C PHE A 408 -7.94 3.24 -7.09
N GLN A 409 -9.22 2.92 -6.95
CA GLN A 409 -9.77 2.12 -5.87
C GLN A 409 -10.64 1.01 -6.50
N HIS A 410 -10.24 -0.23 -6.30
CA HIS A 410 -10.91 -1.43 -6.83
C HIS A 410 -10.61 -2.66 -5.95
N GLN A 411 -11.31 -3.77 -6.21
CA GLN A 411 -11.02 -5.07 -5.56
C GLN A 411 -9.68 -5.66 -6.04
N ALA A 412 -9.01 -6.46 -5.20
CA ALA A 412 -7.64 -6.93 -5.44
C ALA A 412 -7.45 -7.86 -6.65
N THR A 413 -8.53 -8.44 -7.17
CA THR A 413 -8.53 -9.22 -8.41
C THR A 413 -9.80 -8.89 -9.19
N LEU A 414 -9.65 -8.46 -10.45
CA LEU A 414 -10.74 -7.92 -11.24
C LEU A 414 -11.60 -9.04 -11.85
N PRO A 415 -12.94 -8.99 -11.70
CA PRO A 415 -13.83 -10.06 -12.14
C PRO A 415 -14.09 -10.00 -13.66
N ASN A 416 -13.93 -11.11 -14.36
CA ASN A 416 -14.15 -11.19 -15.81
C ASN A 416 -15.56 -11.65 -16.23
N HIS A 417 -16.31 -12.32 -15.34
CA HIS A 417 -17.67 -12.82 -15.61
C HIS A 417 -18.81 -12.00 -14.98
N GLN A 418 -18.49 -10.91 -14.29
CA GLN A 418 -19.46 -10.00 -13.67
C GLN A 418 -19.11 -8.55 -13.99
N GLU A 419 -20.10 -7.66 -14.00
CA GLU A 419 -19.81 -6.22 -13.94
C GLU A 419 -19.38 -5.82 -12.54
N PHE A 420 -18.45 -4.87 -12.47
CA PHE A 420 -17.92 -4.32 -11.22
C PHE A 420 -17.74 -2.81 -11.36
N GLN A 421 -17.39 -2.15 -10.26
CA GLN A 421 -17.09 -0.73 -10.23
C GLN A 421 -15.62 -0.53 -9.87
N LEU A 422 -14.97 0.43 -10.52
CA LEU A 422 -13.74 1.06 -10.02
C LEU A 422 -13.99 2.54 -9.79
N ARG A 423 -13.28 3.13 -8.82
CA ARG A 423 -13.27 4.57 -8.58
C ARG A 423 -11.90 5.11 -8.96
N LEU A 424 -11.87 6.16 -9.78
CA LEU A 424 -10.71 7.03 -9.91
C LEU A 424 -10.85 8.14 -8.88
N ASN A 425 -9.88 8.28 -7.97
CA ASN A 425 -9.74 9.42 -7.09
C ASN A 425 -8.77 10.43 -7.69
N VAL A 426 -9.00 11.71 -7.42
CA VAL A 426 -8.11 12.82 -7.75
C VAL A 426 -8.02 13.75 -6.54
N LYS A 427 -6.80 14.11 -6.14
CA LYS A 427 -6.52 15.09 -5.08
C LYS A 427 -5.77 16.29 -5.65
N ASP A 428 -5.47 17.26 -4.78
CA ASP A 428 -4.55 18.37 -5.05
C ASP A 428 -4.98 19.24 -6.24
N LEU A 429 -6.30 19.33 -6.42
CA LEU A 429 -6.97 20.27 -7.28
C LEU A 429 -7.29 21.56 -6.50
N SER A 430 -7.29 22.70 -7.18
CA SER A 430 -7.93 23.91 -6.65
C SER A 430 -9.44 23.66 -6.44
N PRO A 431 -10.08 24.14 -5.37
CA PRO A 431 -11.51 23.94 -5.13
C PRO A 431 -12.39 24.35 -6.31
N GLY A 432 -13.26 23.43 -6.78
CA GLY A 432 -14.08 23.62 -7.97
C GLY A 432 -13.35 23.53 -9.32
N GLN A 433 -12.05 23.23 -9.36
CA GLN A 433 -11.32 22.96 -10.61
C GLN A 433 -11.90 21.70 -11.29
N THR A 434 -12.04 21.77 -12.61
CA THR A 434 -12.53 20.64 -13.43
C THR A 434 -11.43 20.12 -14.34
N LEU A 435 -10.94 18.91 -14.08
CA LEU A 435 -10.15 18.17 -15.05
C LEU A 435 -11.04 17.63 -16.18
N SER A 436 -10.48 17.56 -17.38
CA SER A 436 -11.17 17.15 -18.61
C SER A 436 -10.39 16.08 -19.37
N ASN A 437 -11.03 15.48 -20.38
CA ASN A 437 -10.44 14.48 -21.27
C ASN A 437 -9.87 13.23 -20.57
N LEU A 438 -10.25 12.95 -19.32
CA LEU A 438 -9.83 11.77 -18.60
C LEU A 438 -10.35 10.51 -19.29
N LYS A 439 -9.51 9.49 -19.45
CA LYS A 439 -9.88 8.19 -20.02
C LYS A 439 -9.22 7.05 -19.24
N VAL A 440 -10.00 6.04 -18.89
CA VAL A 440 -9.48 4.82 -18.24
C VAL A 440 -9.45 3.68 -19.24
N GLY A 441 -8.43 2.83 -19.18
CA GLY A 441 -8.30 1.62 -20.02
C GLY A 441 -7.73 0.46 -19.20
N ILE A 442 -8.10 -0.77 -19.55
CA ILE A 442 -7.48 -1.98 -19.01
C ILE A 442 -6.98 -2.82 -20.18
N TYR A 443 -5.73 -3.26 -20.16
CA TYR A 443 -5.09 -3.99 -21.25
C TYR A 443 -4.08 -5.04 -20.77
N LYS A 444 -3.87 -6.08 -21.56
CA LYS A 444 -2.77 -7.06 -21.36
C LYS A 444 -1.49 -6.64 -22.10
N ALA A 445 -0.38 -7.31 -21.80
CA ALA A 445 0.86 -7.22 -22.58
C ALA A 445 0.61 -7.20 -24.11
N GLY A 446 1.30 -6.30 -24.82
CA GLY A 446 1.02 -5.97 -26.22
C GLY A 446 -0.10 -4.94 -26.45
N GLY A 447 -0.70 -4.38 -25.38
CA GLY A 447 -1.57 -3.20 -25.44
C GLY A 447 -3.03 -3.46 -25.86
N GLN A 448 -3.41 -4.72 -26.12
CA GLN A 448 -4.80 -5.07 -26.44
C GLN A 448 -5.72 -4.75 -25.26
N GLN A 449 -6.69 -3.86 -25.47
CA GLN A 449 -7.70 -3.48 -24.50
C GLN A 449 -8.65 -4.64 -24.20
N LEU A 450 -9.02 -4.80 -22.93
CA LEU A 450 -9.83 -5.90 -22.38
C LEU A 450 -11.16 -5.44 -21.80
N ALA A 451 -11.34 -4.14 -21.56
CA ALA A 451 -12.48 -3.58 -20.84
C ALA A 451 -13.45 -2.80 -21.72
N LYS A 452 -14.70 -2.75 -21.26
CA LYS A 452 -15.74 -1.80 -21.66
C LYS A 452 -16.11 -0.99 -20.42
N PHE A 453 -16.14 0.33 -20.57
CA PHE A 453 -16.44 1.26 -19.48
C PHE A 453 -17.77 1.96 -19.73
N LYS A 454 -18.63 1.97 -18.72
CA LYS A 454 -19.83 2.81 -18.63
C LYS A 454 -19.51 4.01 -17.74
N VAL A 455 -19.73 5.21 -18.26
CA VAL A 455 -19.43 6.48 -17.59
C VAL A 455 -20.75 7.11 -17.15
N GLY A 456 -21.07 7.05 -15.86
CA GLY A 456 -22.40 7.40 -15.37
C GLY A 456 -23.48 6.54 -16.02
N ASP A 457 -24.66 7.11 -16.31
CA ASP A 457 -25.82 6.34 -16.78
C ASP A 457 -25.74 5.84 -18.24
N GLY A 458 -24.70 6.17 -19.01
CA GLY A 458 -24.59 5.85 -20.45
C GLY A 458 -24.49 4.35 -20.79
N ASP A 459 -24.60 4.01 -22.07
CA ASP A 459 -24.47 2.62 -22.54
C ASP A 459 -23.01 2.15 -22.63
N TYR A 460 -22.78 0.83 -22.52
CA TYR A 460 -21.47 0.23 -22.77
C TYR A 460 -21.05 0.32 -24.25
N PRO A 461 -19.77 0.57 -24.57
CA PRO A 461 -19.28 0.55 -25.95
C PRO A 461 -19.34 -0.85 -26.57
N VAL A 462 -19.53 -0.91 -27.90
CA VAL A 462 -19.63 -2.17 -28.65
C VAL A 462 -18.32 -2.97 -28.62
N SER A 463 -17.18 -2.30 -28.70
CA SER A 463 -15.82 -2.86 -28.65
C SER A 463 -15.15 -2.62 -27.30
N TYR A 464 -14.21 -3.50 -26.93
CA TYR A 464 -13.25 -3.21 -25.85
C TYR A 464 -12.39 -2.01 -26.22
N GLY A 465 -12.00 -1.19 -25.24
CA GLY A 465 -11.28 0.06 -25.47
C GLY A 465 -11.11 0.90 -24.21
N TYR A 466 -10.43 2.04 -24.34
CA TYR A 466 -10.50 3.08 -23.32
C TYR A 466 -11.94 3.62 -23.19
N SER A 467 -12.28 4.14 -22.01
CA SER A 467 -13.55 4.81 -21.75
C SER A 467 -13.81 5.98 -22.71
N ALA A 468 -15.07 6.37 -22.84
CA ALA A 468 -15.40 7.71 -23.29
C ALA A 468 -14.66 8.76 -22.42
N PRO A 469 -14.24 9.91 -22.98
CA PRO A 469 -13.64 10.98 -22.20
C PRO A 469 -14.63 11.51 -21.17
N PHE A 470 -14.18 11.72 -19.95
CA PHE A 470 -14.99 12.28 -18.86
C PHE A 470 -14.29 13.44 -18.16
N THR A 471 -15.01 14.03 -17.20
CA THR A 471 -14.53 15.11 -16.33
C THR A 471 -14.60 14.68 -14.86
N ILE A 472 -13.72 15.26 -14.05
CA ILE A 472 -13.79 15.26 -12.58
C ILE A 472 -13.73 16.71 -12.12
N THR A 473 -14.62 17.09 -11.21
CA THR A 473 -14.63 18.42 -10.58
C THR A 473 -14.31 18.27 -9.11
N ALA A 474 -13.41 19.10 -8.61
CA ALA A 474 -13.03 19.13 -7.20
C ALA A 474 -14.16 19.70 -6.32
N ASP A 475 -14.27 19.16 -5.11
CA ASP A 475 -15.06 19.70 -4.02
C ASP A 475 -14.40 20.95 -3.40
N ASN A 476 -14.83 21.32 -2.18
CA ASN A 476 -14.26 22.44 -1.43
C ASN A 476 -12.95 22.11 -0.68
N GLN A 477 -12.49 20.86 -0.73
CA GLN A 477 -11.23 20.35 -0.15
C GLN A 477 -10.16 20.10 -1.21
N GLY A 478 -10.48 20.25 -2.50
CA GLY A 478 -9.56 19.96 -3.61
C GLY A 478 -9.58 18.49 -4.06
N VAL A 479 -10.59 17.72 -3.65
CA VAL A 479 -10.72 16.30 -3.95
C VAL A 479 -11.88 16.09 -4.93
N GLY A 480 -11.69 15.22 -5.92
CA GLY A 480 -12.76 14.77 -6.81
C GLY A 480 -12.64 13.27 -7.08
N HIS A 481 -13.73 12.63 -7.48
CA HIS A 481 -13.70 11.21 -7.85
C HIS A 481 -14.62 10.90 -9.04
N LYS A 482 -14.40 9.75 -9.67
CA LYS A 482 -15.31 9.18 -10.67
C LYS A 482 -15.43 7.67 -10.53
N ASP A 483 -16.65 7.24 -10.25
CA ASP A 483 -17.03 5.84 -10.30
C ASP A 483 -17.33 5.45 -11.76
N LEU A 484 -16.80 4.30 -12.18
CA LEU A 484 -16.87 3.77 -13.53
C LEU A 484 -17.29 2.30 -13.45
N THR A 485 -18.39 1.95 -14.14
CA THR A 485 -18.82 0.55 -14.24
C THR A 485 -18.05 -0.14 -15.35
N VAL A 486 -17.53 -1.32 -15.07
CA VAL A 486 -16.58 -2.03 -15.93
C VAL A 486 -17.10 -3.43 -16.23
N MET A 487 -17.00 -3.81 -17.51
CA MET A 487 -17.21 -5.16 -18.01
C MET A 487 -15.95 -5.59 -18.77
N LEU A 488 -15.28 -6.63 -18.29
CA LEU A 488 -14.06 -7.19 -18.91
C LEU A 488 -14.40 -8.26 -19.96
N ASP A 489 -13.39 -8.68 -20.71
CA ASP A 489 -13.48 -9.80 -21.65
C ASP A 489 -13.50 -11.15 -20.89
N PRO A 490 -14.63 -11.89 -20.84
CA PRO A 490 -14.74 -13.14 -20.06
C PRO A 490 -13.82 -14.26 -20.58
N ALA A 491 -13.29 -14.11 -21.80
CA ALA A 491 -12.30 -15.01 -22.38
C ALA A 491 -10.87 -14.79 -21.84
N TYR A 492 -10.63 -13.78 -20.99
CA TYR A 492 -9.30 -13.44 -20.49
C TYR A 492 -9.14 -13.65 -18.97
N SER A 493 -7.97 -14.11 -18.54
CA SER A 493 -7.52 -14.16 -17.15
C SER A 493 -5.98 -14.11 -17.10
N GLY A 494 -5.42 -13.63 -15.99
CA GLY A 494 -3.99 -13.33 -15.82
C GLY A 494 -3.71 -11.82 -15.73
N GLU A 495 -2.43 -11.46 -15.83
CA GLU A 495 -1.98 -10.09 -15.55
C GLU A 495 -2.31 -9.08 -16.65
N ALA A 496 -2.81 -7.92 -16.22
CA ALA A 496 -3.15 -6.78 -17.05
C ALA A 496 -2.69 -5.48 -16.37
N ASN A 497 -2.92 -4.36 -17.04
CA ASN A 497 -2.61 -3.02 -16.58
C ASN A 497 -3.88 -2.18 -16.60
N LEU A 498 -4.21 -1.53 -15.50
CA LEU A 498 -5.21 -0.47 -15.39
C LEU A 498 -4.51 0.88 -15.59
N ARG A 499 -5.01 1.73 -16.49
CA ARG A 499 -4.34 2.99 -16.86
C ARG A 499 -5.29 4.17 -16.94
N LEU A 500 -4.88 5.28 -16.35
CA LEU A 500 -5.43 6.60 -16.63
C LEU A 500 -4.65 7.30 -17.74
N LYS A 501 -5.39 8.00 -18.61
CA LYS A 501 -4.88 9.06 -19.46
C LYS A 501 -5.58 10.38 -19.15
N VAL A 502 -4.84 11.48 -19.17
CA VAL A 502 -5.34 12.87 -19.11
C VAL A 502 -4.77 13.62 -20.30
N ASP A 503 -5.65 14.30 -21.05
CA ASP A 503 -5.36 14.97 -22.33
C ASP A 503 -4.61 14.12 -23.39
N GLY A 504 -4.59 12.78 -23.22
CA GLY A 504 -3.95 11.81 -24.11
C GLY A 504 -2.65 11.21 -23.56
N THR A 505 -1.96 11.94 -22.69
CA THR A 505 -0.76 11.50 -21.95
C THR A 505 -1.14 10.45 -20.90
N ASN A 506 -0.24 9.51 -20.59
CA ASN A 506 -0.45 8.59 -19.46
C ASN A 506 -0.33 9.38 -18.14
N ALA A 507 -1.20 9.13 -17.17
CA ALA A 507 -1.21 9.86 -15.90
C ALA A 507 -0.97 8.96 -14.67
N VAL A 508 -1.47 7.72 -14.70
CA VAL A 508 -1.08 6.63 -13.79
C VAL A 508 -1.29 5.29 -14.50
N THR A 509 -0.50 4.27 -14.16
CA THR A 509 -0.71 2.87 -14.57
C THR A 509 -0.47 1.98 -13.36
N GLU A 510 -1.37 1.04 -13.12
CA GLU A 510 -1.33 0.07 -12.01
C GLU A 510 -1.43 -1.34 -12.60
N ASP A 511 -0.60 -2.28 -12.12
CA ASP A 511 -0.70 -3.70 -12.49
C ASP A 511 -1.88 -4.37 -11.77
N VAL A 512 -2.68 -5.16 -12.51
CA VAL A 512 -3.93 -5.75 -12.02
C VAL A 512 -4.15 -7.17 -12.55
N THR A 513 -4.44 -8.11 -11.67
CA THR A 513 -4.78 -9.49 -12.04
C THR A 513 -6.26 -9.61 -12.38
N ILE A 514 -6.60 -10.32 -13.47
CA ILE A 514 -7.97 -10.60 -13.92
C ILE A 514 -8.29 -12.08 -13.73
N ALA A 515 -9.44 -12.42 -13.13
CA ALA A 515 -9.88 -13.81 -12.92
C ALA A 515 -11.42 -13.96 -12.84
N ASP A 516 -11.89 -15.21 -12.82
CA ASP A 516 -13.28 -15.55 -12.48
C ASP A 516 -13.46 -15.52 -10.95
N VAL A 517 -13.77 -14.33 -10.46
CA VAL A 517 -14.12 -14.04 -9.07
C VAL A 517 -15.45 -13.29 -9.01
N ALA A 518 -16.10 -13.31 -7.85
CA ALA A 518 -17.25 -12.44 -7.63
C ALA A 518 -16.81 -10.97 -7.63
N ALA A 519 -17.66 -10.08 -8.15
CA ALA A 519 -17.45 -8.65 -7.94
C ALA A 519 -17.66 -8.30 -6.46
N GLU A 520 -16.97 -7.29 -5.95
CA GLU A 520 -17.13 -6.72 -4.61
C GLU A 520 -17.78 -5.32 -4.73
N PRO A 521 -18.48 -4.81 -3.70
CA PRO A 521 -18.88 -3.41 -3.67
C PRO A 521 -17.63 -2.52 -3.60
N LEU A 522 -17.66 -1.35 -4.26
CA LEU A 522 -16.64 -0.33 -4.02
C LEU A 522 -16.63 0.03 -2.53
N PRO A 523 -15.46 0.12 -1.88
CA PRO A 523 -15.38 0.71 -0.55
C PRO A 523 -15.85 2.18 -0.58
N PRO A 524 -16.21 2.76 0.59
CA PRO A 524 -16.45 4.20 0.71
C PRO A 524 -15.25 5.02 0.23
N GLY A 525 -15.50 6.26 -0.16
CA GLY A 525 -14.44 7.22 -0.48
C GLY A 525 -13.59 7.56 0.76
N GLU A 526 -12.33 7.97 0.59
CA GLU A 526 -11.42 8.21 1.72
C GLU A 526 -11.91 9.29 2.71
N ASN A 527 -12.75 10.23 2.24
CA ASN A 527 -13.38 11.26 3.06
C ASN A 527 -14.78 10.87 3.59
N GLU A 528 -15.33 9.71 3.20
CA GLU A 528 -16.61 9.21 3.72
C GLU A 528 -16.40 8.48 5.05
N SER A 529 -16.43 9.25 6.14
CA SER A 529 -16.34 8.70 7.50
C SER A 529 -17.48 7.70 7.76
N LEU A 530 -17.14 6.41 7.78
CA LEU A 530 -18.06 5.36 8.22
C LEU A 530 -18.52 5.62 9.67
N PRO A 531 -19.78 5.27 10.02
CA PRO A 531 -20.24 5.29 11.40
C PRO A 531 -19.31 4.49 12.33
N GLU A 532 -19.16 4.93 13.58
CA GLU A 532 -18.51 4.10 14.60
C GLU A 532 -19.26 2.78 14.78
N LEU A 533 -18.51 1.70 14.98
CA LEU A 533 -19.06 0.37 15.25
C LEU A 533 -19.97 0.42 16.49
N MET A 534 -21.21 -0.02 16.34
CA MET A 534 -22.21 -0.02 17.40
C MET A 534 -22.94 -1.35 17.55
N PRO A 535 -23.49 -1.66 18.75
CA PRO A 535 -24.31 -2.85 18.96
C PRO A 535 -25.57 -2.81 18.08
N ILE A 536 -26.01 -3.98 17.61
CA ILE A 536 -27.18 -4.12 16.74
C ILE A 536 -28.45 -3.52 17.38
N ALA A 537 -28.63 -3.64 18.70
CA ALA A 537 -29.74 -3.00 19.42
C ALA A 537 -29.75 -1.47 19.30
N LYS A 538 -28.58 -0.82 19.23
CA LYS A 538 -28.49 0.62 18.97
C LYS A 538 -28.80 0.92 17.50
N ALA A 539 -28.19 0.19 16.57
CA ALA A 539 -28.40 0.39 15.13
C ALA A 539 -29.89 0.27 14.75
N ARG A 540 -30.63 -0.69 15.34
CA ARG A 540 -32.08 -0.85 15.16
C ARG A 540 -32.90 0.37 15.61
N ALA A 541 -32.41 1.13 16.60
CA ALA A 541 -33.08 2.30 17.16
C ALA A 541 -32.76 3.62 16.41
N GLU A 542 -31.81 3.60 15.46
CA GLU A 542 -31.51 4.76 14.62
C GLU A 542 -32.65 5.08 13.64
N GLN A 543 -32.65 6.28 13.08
CA GLN A 543 -33.65 6.72 12.10
C GLN A 543 -33.48 6.00 10.75
N ASP A 544 -34.58 5.67 10.09
CA ASP A 544 -34.58 5.13 8.72
C ASP A 544 -33.86 6.09 7.75
N GLY A 545 -32.98 5.55 6.91
CA GLY A 545 -32.07 6.29 6.04
C GLY A 545 -30.74 6.71 6.70
N GLY A 546 -30.61 6.51 8.02
CA GLY A 546 -29.33 6.63 8.74
C GLY A 546 -28.34 5.56 8.31
N SER A 547 -27.06 5.92 8.22
CA SER A 547 -25.97 4.94 8.04
C SER A 547 -25.57 4.38 9.41
N VAL A 548 -25.38 3.06 9.51
CA VAL A 548 -24.94 2.36 10.71
C VAL A 548 -23.83 1.38 10.39
N THR A 549 -22.95 1.11 11.36
CA THR A 549 -21.91 0.09 11.28
C THR A 549 -22.08 -0.89 12.43
N VAL A 550 -22.27 -2.17 12.12
CA VAL A 550 -22.50 -3.26 13.08
C VAL A 550 -21.54 -4.42 12.83
N GLU A 551 -21.40 -5.29 13.81
CA GLU A 551 -20.71 -6.56 13.71
C GLU A 551 -21.57 -7.65 14.35
N GLY A 552 -21.61 -8.85 13.77
CA GLY A 552 -22.35 -9.97 14.35
C GLY A 552 -22.08 -11.31 13.67
N VAL A 553 -22.86 -12.31 14.05
CA VAL A 553 -22.80 -13.67 13.51
C VAL A 553 -24.03 -13.95 12.65
N VAL A 554 -23.83 -14.54 11.47
CA VAL A 554 -24.90 -14.96 10.57
C VAL A 554 -25.66 -16.12 11.21
N THR A 555 -26.96 -15.93 11.50
CA THR A 555 -27.80 -16.93 12.19
C THR A 555 -28.64 -17.79 11.25
N THR A 556 -28.74 -17.40 9.97
CA THR A 556 -29.59 -18.03 8.93
C THR A 556 -28.88 -18.09 7.59
N THR A 557 -29.04 -19.18 6.83
CA THR A 557 -28.54 -19.26 5.46
C THR A 557 -29.12 -18.14 4.58
N PRO A 558 -28.32 -17.45 3.77
CA PRO A 558 -28.82 -16.46 2.80
C PRO A 558 -29.93 -16.99 1.90
N GLY A 559 -30.91 -16.12 1.58
CA GLY A 559 -31.95 -16.38 0.58
C GLY A 559 -33.03 -17.40 0.95
N ILE A 560 -32.97 -18.00 2.14
CA ILE A 560 -33.85 -19.08 2.62
C ILE A 560 -35.35 -18.67 2.76
N TRP A 561 -35.67 -17.37 2.65
CA TRP A 561 -37.04 -16.83 2.54
C TRP A 561 -37.27 -15.95 1.30
N GLY A 562 -36.28 -15.85 0.39
CA GLY A 562 -36.30 -14.99 -0.81
C GLY A 562 -35.26 -13.88 -0.80
N GLY A 563 -34.89 -13.42 -2.01
CA GLY A 563 -33.71 -12.58 -2.20
C GLY A 563 -32.43 -13.34 -1.82
N GLN A 564 -31.42 -12.62 -1.34
CA GLN A 564 -30.20 -13.18 -0.75
C GLN A 564 -29.95 -12.67 0.68
N GLY A 565 -30.98 -12.12 1.32
CA GLY A 565 -30.89 -11.61 2.69
C GLY A 565 -30.79 -12.72 3.75
N PHE A 566 -30.26 -12.36 4.91
CA PHE A 566 -29.99 -13.22 6.07
C PHE A 566 -30.16 -12.43 7.37
N TYR A 567 -30.22 -13.09 8.53
CA TYR A 567 -30.19 -12.42 9.82
C TYR A 567 -28.79 -12.42 10.45
N LEU A 568 -28.42 -11.28 11.01
CA LEU A 568 -27.18 -11.02 11.74
C LEU A 568 -27.52 -10.77 13.22
N GLN A 569 -26.83 -11.41 14.16
CA GLN A 569 -27.08 -11.23 15.60
C GLN A 569 -25.78 -11.05 16.39
N ASP A 570 -25.81 -10.16 17.39
CA ASP A 570 -24.74 -9.90 18.34
C ASP A 570 -25.22 -10.16 19.78
N ALA A 571 -24.46 -9.73 20.79
CA ALA A 571 -24.84 -9.89 22.21
C ALA A 571 -25.91 -8.89 22.70
N SER A 572 -26.43 -8.02 21.84
CA SER A 572 -27.42 -6.98 22.15
C SER A 572 -28.76 -7.18 21.42
N GLY A 573 -28.75 -7.79 20.24
CA GLY A 573 -29.94 -8.09 19.45
C GLY A 573 -29.62 -8.58 18.04
N GLY A 574 -30.65 -8.73 17.21
CA GLY A 574 -30.52 -9.20 15.83
C GLY A 574 -31.25 -8.33 14.81
N VAL A 575 -30.79 -8.36 13.56
CA VAL A 575 -31.31 -7.53 12.47
C VAL A 575 -31.32 -8.33 11.16
N TYR A 576 -32.29 -8.05 10.29
CA TYR A 576 -32.28 -8.60 8.93
C TYR A 576 -31.31 -7.79 8.06
N VAL A 577 -30.53 -8.45 7.22
CA VAL A 577 -29.66 -7.82 6.21
C VAL A 577 -30.28 -8.11 4.86
N TYR A 578 -30.76 -7.07 4.18
CA TYR A 578 -31.37 -7.16 2.87
C TYR A 578 -30.32 -6.99 1.77
N GLN A 579 -30.11 -8.04 0.98
CA GLN A 579 -29.28 -8.01 -0.23
C GLN A 579 -29.91 -8.85 -1.35
N SER A 580 -29.52 -8.52 -2.59
CA SER A 580 -29.90 -9.23 -3.81
C SER A 580 -28.78 -10.11 -4.40
N LYS A 581 -27.55 -10.00 -3.87
CA LYS A 581 -26.35 -10.62 -4.43
C LYS A 581 -26.10 -12.00 -3.82
N GLU A 582 -25.82 -12.99 -4.66
CA GLU A 582 -25.35 -14.32 -4.23
C GLU A 582 -24.10 -14.19 -3.35
N SER A 583 -24.09 -14.87 -2.21
CA SER A 583 -22.97 -14.84 -1.27
C SER A 583 -22.62 -16.25 -0.80
N ASN A 584 -21.34 -16.49 -0.51
CA ASN A 584 -20.85 -17.79 -0.04
C ASN A 584 -21.12 -18.05 1.46
N LEU A 585 -21.76 -17.08 2.14
CA LEU A 585 -21.98 -17.01 3.59
C LEU A 585 -22.77 -18.19 4.15
N LYS A 586 -22.47 -18.53 5.40
CA LYS A 586 -23.00 -19.67 6.15
C LYS A 586 -23.40 -19.27 7.56
N ILE A 587 -24.24 -20.10 8.17
CA ILE A 587 -24.57 -19.95 9.59
C ILE A 587 -23.30 -20.15 10.41
N GLY A 588 -22.92 -19.16 11.23
CA GLY A 588 -21.68 -19.13 12.00
C GLY A 588 -20.57 -18.23 11.42
N ASP A 589 -20.73 -17.69 10.21
CA ASP A 589 -19.80 -16.68 9.69
C ASP A 589 -19.94 -15.38 10.49
N LYS A 590 -18.81 -14.75 10.81
CA LYS A 590 -18.75 -13.46 11.50
C LYS A 590 -18.50 -12.36 10.49
N VAL A 591 -19.30 -11.31 10.50
CA VAL A 591 -19.22 -10.22 9.51
C VAL A 591 -19.43 -8.87 10.16
N LYS A 592 -18.69 -7.87 9.64
CA LYS A 592 -18.85 -6.46 9.96
C LYS A 592 -19.45 -5.75 8.74
N ILE A 593 -20.50 -4.97 8.96
CA ILE A 593 -21.33 -4.39 7.91
C ILE A 593 -21.58 -2.91 8.20
N SER A 594 -21.27 -2.06 7.22
CA SER A 594 -21.72 -0.67 7.18
C SER A 594 -22.84 -0.56 6.14
N ALA A 595 -24.02 -0.05 6.52
CA ALA A 595 -25.24 -0.12 5.71
C ALA A 595 -26.22 1.02 6.06
N LYS A 596 -27.28 1.16 5.26
CA LYS A 596 -28.45 1.97 5.64
C LYS A 596 -29.40 1.16 6.52
N LYS A 597 -29.83 1.73 7.64
CA LYS A 597 -30.94 1.17 8.41
C LYS A 597 -32.27 1.62 7.80
N THR A 598 -33.23 0.71 7.68
CA THR A 598 -34.59 0.98 7.20
C THR A 598 -35.62 0.10 7.90
N THR A 599 -36.92 0.38 7.70
CA THR A 599 -38.03 -0.37 8.28
C THR A 599 -39.03 -0.79 7.19
N TYR A 600 -38.90 -2.00 6.66
CA TYR A 600 -39.66 -2.46 5.49
C TYR A 600 -40.73 -3.51 5.85
N ASN A 601 -42.00 -3.24 5.51
CA ASN A 601 -43.16 -4.02 5.98
C ASN A 601 -43.24 -4.16 7.52
N GLY A 602 -42.54 -3.31 8.28
CA GLY A 602 -42.37 -3.40 9.73
C GLY A 602 -41.11 -4.17 10.18
N GLU A 603 -40.46 -4.93 9.29
CA GLU A 603 -39.18 -5.55 9.60
C GLU A 603 -38.09 -4.48 9.69
N VAL A 604 -37.29 -4.47 10.76
CA VAL A 604 -36.11 -3.60 10.85
C VAL A 604 -34.96 -4.31 10.13
N GLU A 605 -34.44 -3.68 9.08
CA GLU A 605 -33.45 -4.26 8.20
C GLU A 605 -32.31 -3.30 7.85
N LEU A 606 -31.18 -3.86 7.43
CA LEU A 606 -30.05 -3.16 6.85
C LEU A 606 -30.09 -3.34 5.33
N SER A 607 -30.29 -2.23 4.60
CA SER A 607 -30.27 -2.14 3.14
C SER A 607 -29.02 -1.38 2.66
N ASP A 608 -28.84 -1.29 1.34
CA ASP A 608 -27.90 -0.36 0.69
C ASP A 608 -26.49 -0.42 1.31
N LEU A 609 -25.86 -1.60 1.21
CA LEU A 609 -24.58 -1.92 1.85
C LEU A 609 -23.48 -0.96 1.37
N ILE A 610 -22.84 -0.27 2.32
CA ILE A 610 -21.76 0.71 2.12
C ILE A 610 -20.39 0.03 2.26
N GLN A 611 -20.27 -0.91 3.19
CA GLN A 611 -19.07 -1.75 3.35
C GLN A 611 -19.48 -3.11 3.90
N PHE A 612 -18.79 -4.16 3.46
CA PHE A 612 -18.94 -5.52 3.96
C PHE A 612 -17.54 -6.10 4.21
N THR A 613 -17.29 -6.64 5.41
CA THR A 613 -16.00 -7.18 5.81
C THR A 613 -16.20 -8.54 6.50
N PRO A 614 -15.68 -9.64 5.94
CA PRO A 614 -15.62 -10.93 6.63
C PRO A 614 -14.64 -10.89 7.80
N GLU A 615 -15.11 -11.27 8.99
CA GLU A 615 -14.33 -11.30 10.25
C GLU A 615 -14.10 -12.75 10.72
N GLY A 616 -14.09 -13.70 9.78
CA GLY A 616 -13.93 -15.13 10.03
C GLY A 616 -15.23 -15.83 10.46
N THR A 617 -15.17 -16.64 11.52
CA THR A 617 -16.29 -17.44 12.04
C THR A 617 -16.37 -17.34 13.56
N ALA A 618 -17.56 -17.58 14.13
CA ALA A 618 -17.83 -17.53 15.56
C ALA A 618 -18.91 -18.55 15.99
N GLU A 619 -19.07 -18.78 17.30
CA GLU A 619 -20.20 -19.55 17.80
C GLU A 619 -21.53 -18.84 17.46
N VAL A 620 -22.48 -19.59 16.91
CA VAL A 620 -23.84 -19.10 16.64
C VAL A 620 -24.51 -18.73 17.98
N PRO A 621 -25.10 -17.52 18.11
CA PRO A 621 -25.84 -17.13 19.31
C PRO A 621 -26.86 -18.18 19.75
N LYS A 622 -26.88 -18.48 21.05
CA LYS A 622 -27.77 -19.50 21.62
C LYS A 622 -29.21 -18.97 21.61
N PRO A 623 -30.21 -19.76 21.18
CA PRO A 623 -31.60 -19.32 21.18
C PRO A 623 -32.06 -18.83 22.56
N GLN A 624 -32.73 -17.68 22.61
CA GLN A 624 -33.38 -17.21 23.83
C GLN A 624 -34.74 -17.91 24.00
N VAL A 625 -35.01 -18.53 25.16
CA VAL A 625 -36.34 -19.09 25.45
C VAL A 625 -37.31 -17.96 25.80
N VAL A 626 -38.41 -17.84 25.04
CA VAL A 626 -39.39 -16.75 25.17
C VAL A 626 -40.83 -17.28 25.14
N SER A 627 -41.77 -16.51 25.68
CA SER A 627 -43.20 -16.85 25.66
C SER A 627 -43.92 -16.50 24.35
N GLU A 628 -43.43 -15.48 23.63
CA GLU A 628 -43.96 -15.01 22.35
C GLU A 628 -42.91 -14.23 21.54
N VAL A 629 -43.16 -14.05 20.25
CA VAL A 629 -42.38 -13.16 19.38
C VAL A 629 -42.98 -11.75 19.43
N SER A 630 -42.15 -10.73 19.60
CA SER A 630 -42.56 -9.32 19.68
C SER A 630 -41.41 -8.38 19.27
N ASP A 631 -41.63 -7.06 19.32
CA ASP A 631 -40.57 -6.06 19.07
C ASP A 631 -39.31 -6.27 19.92
N SER A 632 -39.46 -6.83 21.14
CA SER A 632 -38.35 -6.98 22.10
C SER A 632 -37.37 -8.12 21.79
N ASN A 633 -37.67 -8.96 20.79
CA ASN A 633 -36.79 -10.06 20.35
C ASN A 633 -36.69 -10.15 18.81
N GLN A 634 -37.24 -9.19 18.07
CA GLN A 634 -37.21 -9.17 16.62
C GLN A 634 -35.77 -9.21 16.06
N GLY A 635 -35.54 -10.11 15.11
CA GLY A 635 -34.26 -10.37 14.46
C GLY A 635 -33.37 -11.37 15.20
N GLU A 636 -33.73 -11.76 16.43
CA GLU A 636 -32.97 -12.71 17.23
C GLU A 636 -33.41 -14.16 17.02
N LEU A 637 -32.47 -15.09 17.23
CA LEU A 637 -32.78 -16.51 17.35
C LEU A 637 -33.45 -16.78 18.72
N VAL A 638 -34.68 -17.30 18.68
CA VAL A 638 -35.49 -17.60 19.88
C VAL A 638 -36.04 -19.02 19.85
N THR A 639 -36.45 -19.52 21.01
CA THR A 639 -37.15 -20.80 21.19
C THR A 639 -38.48 -20.60 21.92
N LEU A 640 -39.54 -21.17 21.38
CA LEU A 640 -40.85 -21.30 22.02
C LEU A 640 -41.06 -22.76 22.49
N GLU A 641 -41.21 -22.95 23.80
CA GLU A 641 -41.45 -24.27 24.41
C GLU A 641 -42.96 -24.55 24.59
N ASP A 642 -43.32 -25.84 24.66
CA ASP A 642 -44.68 -26.37 24.90
C ASP A 642 -45.80 -25.80 23.99
N ILE A 643 -45.46 -25.33 22.79
CA ILE A 643 -46.44 -24.77 21.85
C ILE A 643 -47.33 -25.87 21.27
N LYS A 644 -48.62 -25.56 21.06
CA LYS A 644 -49.56 -26.44 20.35
C LYS A 644 -49.80 -25.95 18.94
N VAL A 645 -49.52 -26.81 17.96
CA VAL A 645 -49.69 -26.54 16.53
C VAL A 645 -51.18 -26.47 16.16
N LYS A 646 -51.66 -25.28 15.76
CA LYS A 646 -53.04 -25.05 15.29
C LYS A 646 -53.04 -24.35 13.93
N ASN A 647 -54.20 -24.32 13.29
CA ASN A 647 -54.48 -23.46 12.13
C ASN A 647 -53.43 -23.51 11.01
N ILE A 648 -52.87 -24.70 10.74
CA ILE A 648 -51.98 -24.92 9.60
C ILE A 648 -52.76 -24.57 8.32
N SER A 649 -52.24 -23.63 7.54
CA SER A 649 -52.75 -23.31 6.21
C SER A 649 -52.29 -24.34 5.18
N ASP A 650 -53.04 -24.46 4.09
CA ASP A 650 -52.47 -25.03 2.87
C ASP A 650 -51.29 -24.17 2.37
N PRO A 651 -50.34 -24.76 1.63
CA PRO A 651 -49.19 -24.04 1.08
C PRO A 651 -49.59 -23.13 -0.08
N ASP A 652 -48.83 -22.05 -0.26
CA ASP A 652 -48.94 -21.16 -1.42
C ASP A 652 -48.23 -21.69 -2.67
N SER A 653 -48.21 -20.89 -3.74
CA SER A 653 -47.57 -21.22 -5.03
C SER A 653 -46.04 -21.46 -4.96
N TYR A 654 -45.40 -21.16 -3.83
CA TYR A 654 -43.98 -21.39 -3.57
C TYR A 654 -43.75 -22.52 -2.54
N GLY A 655 -44.80 -23.21 -2.12
CA GLY A 655 -44.74 -24.21 -1.04
C GLY A 655 -44.67 -23.60 0.37
N THR A 656 -44.79 -22.28 0.51
CA THR A 656 -44.75 -21.62 1.83
C THR A 656 -46.08 -21.81 2.54
N PHE A 657 -46.04 -22.30 3.78
CA PHE A 657 -47.23 -22.49 4.61
C PHE A 657 -47.03 -21.85 6.00
N LYS A 658 -48.14 -21.63 6.71
CA LYS A 658 -48.10 -21.00 8.04
C LYS A 658 -49.00 -21.74 9.03
N PHE A 659 -48.68 -21.65 10.32
CA PHE A 659 -49.51 -22.19 11.40
C PHE A 659 -49.46 -21.31 12.64
N ASP A 660 -50.36 -21.54 13.60
CA ASP A 660 -50.36 -20.86 14.89
C ASP A 660 -49.71 -21.74 15.96
N ALA A 661 -48.60 -21.25 16.55
CA ALA A 661 -47.97 -21.83 17.73
C ALA A 661 -48.61 -21.22 18.98
N VAL A 662 -49.38 -22.03 19.72
CA VAL A 662 -50.18 -21.53 20.86
C VAL A 662 -49.70 -22.11 22.18
N ASN A 663 -49.23 -21.25 23.08
CA ASN A 663 -48.95 -21.59 24.48
C ASN A 663 -49.76 -20.68 25.42
N GLY A 664 -50.62 -21.28 26.25
CA GLY A 664 -51.50 -20.55 27.16
C GLY A 664 -52.45 -19.58 26.44
N LYS A 665 -52.20 -18.27 26.60
CA LYS A 665 -52.90 -17.18 25.91
C LYS A 665 -52.15 -16.64 24.69
N HIS A 666 -50.84 -16.93 24.59
CA HIS A 666 -49.96 -16.42 23.55
C HIS A 666 -50.14 -17.23 22.27
N THR A 667 -50.12 -16.54 21.12
CA THR A 667 -50.24 -17.15 19.79
C THR A 667 -49.25 -16.48 18.85
N THR A 668 -48.15 -17.17 18.55
CA THR A 668 -47.18 -16.73 17.55
C THR A 668 -47.53 -17.37 16.20
N ARG A 669 -47.57 -16.58 15.12
CA ARG A 669 -47.67 -17.11 13.76
C ARG A 669 -46.31 -17.71 13.38
N VAL A 670 -46.27 -18.94 12.91
CA VAL A 670 -45.05 -19.57 12.39
C VAL A 670 -45.13 -19.61 10.88
N ARG A 671 -44.06 -19.22 10.20
CA ARG A 671 -43.94 -19.25 8.74
C ARG A 671 -42.83 -20.21 8.33
N ILE A 672 -43.19 -21.20 7.52
CA ILE A 672 -42.26 -22.16 6.92
C ILE A 672 -42.25 -21.94 5.42
N ASP A 673 -41.05 -21.79 4.86
CA ASP A 673 -40.78 -21.59 3.44
C ASP A 673 -40.07 -22.83 2.90
N SER A 674 -40.43 -23.29 1.70
CA SER A 674 -39.94 -24.55 1.13
C SER A 674 -38.41 -24.61 1.02
N ARG A 675 -37.75 -23.45 0.88
CA ARG A 675 -36.28 -23.33 0.84
C ARG A 675 -35.58 -23.68 2.16
N SER A 676 -36.31 -23.72 3.28
CA SER A 676 -35.79 -24.25 4.55
C SER A 676 -35.66 -25.78 4.61
N GLY A 677 -36.05 -26.48 3.54
CA GLY A 677 -36.07 -27.95 3.48
C GLY A 677 -37.28 -28.58 4.19
N LEU A 678 -38.18 -27.77 4.75
CA LEU A 678 -39.42 -28.21 5.39
C LEU A 678 -40.60 -28.19 4.40
N ASP A 679 -40.89 -29.33 3.78
CA ASP A 679 -42.09 -29.49 2.95
C ASP A 679 -43.37 -29.61 3.78
N TYR A 680 -44.48 -29.08 3.26
CA TYR A 680 -45.81 -29.15 3.88
C TYR A 680 -46.30 -30.60 4.10
N THR A 681 -46.05 -31.49 3.14
CA THR A 681 -46.48 -32.89 3.17
C THR A 681 -45.75 -33.65 4.27
N ASP A 682 -44.43 -33.52 4.34
CA ASP A 682 -43.63 -34.20 5.37
C ASP A 682 -43.83 -33.56 6.76
N PHE A 683 -43.97 -32.24 6.86
CA PHE A 683 -44.33 -31.56 8.11
C PHE A 683 -45.67 -32.06 8.67
N THR A 684 -46.74 -32.09 7.87
CA THR A 684 -48.08 -32.50 8.33
C THR A 684 -48.22 -34.02 8.55
N LYS A 685 -47.40 -34.82 7.87
CA LYS A 685 -47.23 -36.27 8.07
C LYS A 685 -46.49 -36.60 9.37
N LYS A 686 -45.48 -35.81 9.74
CA LYS A 686 -44.69 -35.96 10.97
C LYS A 686 -45.43 -35.37 12.18
N TYR A 687 -45.81 -34.10 12.11
CA TYR A 687 -46.40 -33.35 13.22
C TYR A 687 -47.92 -33.15 13.04
N LYS A 688 -48.70 -33.86 13.85
CA LYS A 688 -50.17 -33.80 13.79
C LYS A 688 -50.72 -32.49 14.38
N ARG A 689 -51.92 -32.08 13.95
CA ARG A 689 -52.64 -30.94 14.55
C ARG A 689 -52.84 -31.17 16.06
N ASN A 690 -52.51 -30.16 16.86
CA ASN A 690 -52.36 -30.19 18.33
C ASN A 690 -51.18 -31.02 18.88
N ALA A 691 -50.19 -31.40 18.06
CA ALA A 691 -48.88 -31.81 18.57
C ALA A 691 -48.30 -30.70 19.46
N THR A 692 -47.59 -31.11 20.52
CA THR A 692 -46.90 -30.18 21.44
C THR A 692 -45.42 -30.22 21.11
N LEU A 693 -44.88 -29.08 20.66
CA LEU A 693 -43.53 -28.98 20.10
C LEU A 693 -42.67 -27.99 20.90
N THR A 694 -41.36 -28.09 20.70
CA THR A 694 -40.42 -27.00 20.93
C THR A 694 -39.97 -26.47 19.57
N LEU A 695 -40.10 -25.17 19.35
CA LEU A 695 -39.78 -24.50 18.08
C LEU A 695 -38.69 -23.46 18.29
N THR A 696 -37.57 -23.63 17.60
CA THR A 696 -36.55 -22.60 17.41
C THR A 696 -36.81 -21.85 16.09
N GLY A 697 -36.31 -20.62 15.98
CA GLY A 697 -36.35 -19.86 14.74
C GLY A 697 -36.00 -18.40 14.98
N VAL A 698 -35.91 -17.62 13.92
CA VAL A 698 -35.73 -16.18 14.06
C VAL A 698 -37.07 -15.50 14.31
N ALA A 699 -37.12 -14.71 15.37
CA ALA A 699 -38.22 -13.80 15.69
C ALA A 699 -38.29 -12.68 14.66
N SER A 700 -39.47 -12.37 14.12
CA SER A 700 -39.62 -11.44 13.00
C SER A 700 -40.99 -10.80 12.94
N ILE A 701 -41.19 -9.84 12.03
CA ILE A 701 -42.52 -9.25 11.77
C ILE A 701 -42.74 -9.05 10.27
N PHE A 702 -43.98 -9.29 9.82
CA PHE A 702 -44.39 -9.02 8.44
C PHE A 702 -45.77 -8.36 8.41
N LYS A 703 -45.83 -7.12 7.91
CA LYS A 703 -47.05 -6.29 7.76
C LYS A 703 -47.87 -6.21 9.05
N GLY A 704 -47.18 -5.99 10.18
CA GLY A 704 -47.79 -5.88 11.51
C GLY A 704 -48.15 -7.22 12.20
N THR A 705 -47.79 -8.36 11.61
CA THR A 705 -47.94 -9.69 12.25
C THR A 705 -46.56 -10.23 12.65
N TYR A 706 -46.35 -10.53 13.93
CA TYR A 706 -45.14 -11.22 14.38
C TYR A 706 -45.10 -12.65 13.88
N GLU A 707 -43.99 -13.04 13.23
CA GLU A 707 -43.77 -14.38 12.71
C GLU A 707 -42.50 -15.01 13.32
N LEU A 708 -42.56 -16.28 13.73
CA LEU A 708 -41.37 -17.11 13.93
C LEU A 708 -40.98 -17.76 12.60
N LYS A 709 -39.70 -17.69 12.24
CA LYS A 709 -39.12 -18.26 11.02
C LYS A 709 -38.11 -19.37 11.37
N PRO A 710 -38.52 -20.65 11.47
CA PRO A 710 -37.59 -21.78 11.63
C PRO A 710 -36.66 -21.90 10.42
N ARG A 711 -35.40 -22.26 10.65
CA ARG A 711 -34.34 -22.25 9.62
C ARG A 711 -34.20 -23.59 8.91
N SER A 712 -34.58 -24.68 9.57
CA SER A 712 -34.55 -26.05 9.04
C SER A 712 -35.40 -26.99 9.90
N GLU A 713 -35.50 -28.27 9.52
CA GLU A 713 -36.15 -29.28 10.36
C GLU A 713 -35.49 -29.45 11.75
N SER A 714 -34.19 -29.17 11.88
CA SER A 714 -33.49 -29.29 13.18
C SER A 714 -33.92 -28.25 14.22
N ASP A 715 -34.60 -27.17 13.81
CA ASP A 715 -35.21 -26.20 14.72
C ASP A 715 -36.58 -26.68 15.28
N ILE A 716 -37.06 -27.87 14.89
CA ILE A 716 -38.39 -28.38 15.26
C ILE A 716 -38.27 -29.73 15.98
N ALA A 717 -38.56 -29.75 17.28
CA ALA A 717 -38.60 -30.95 18.10
C ALA A 717 -40.02 -31.22 18.66
N GLU A 718 -40.38 -32.48 18.85
CA GLU A 718 -41.49 -32.81 19.75
C GLU A 718 -41.09 -32.45 21.19
N ALA A 719 -42.00 -31.87 21.97
CA ALA A 719 -41.71 -31.56 23.36
C ALA A 719 -41.41 -32.86 24.13
N ASN A 720 -40.33 -32.87 24.92
CA ASN A 720 -39.92 -34.04 25.69
C ASN A 720 -40.99 -34.37 26.74
N VAL A 721 -41.91 -35.28 26.39
CA VAL A 721 -42.87 -35.85 27.35
C VAL A 721 -42.10 -36.76 28.30
N ASN A 722 -41.53 -36.13 29.34
CA ASN A 722 -41.02 -36.78 30.54
C ASN A 722 -42.19 -37.46 31.26
N HIS A 723 -42.62 -38.61 30.74
CA HIS A 723 -43.45 -39.56 31.47
C HIS A 723 -42.71 -39.92 32.76
N PRO A 724 -43.26 -39.60 33.96
CA PRO A 724 -42.60 -39.94 35.22
C PRO A 724 -42.72 -41.46 35.42
N THR A 725 -41.73 -42.19 34.92
CA THR A 725 -41.66 -43.66 34.97
C THR A 725 -41.35 -44.22 36.34
N ASP A 726 -41.09 -43.37 37.35
CA ASP A 726 -40.95 -43.79 38.74
C ASP A 726 -42.05 -43.22 39.66
N VAL A 727 -43.17 -43.96 39.73
CA VAL A 727 -44.26 -43.72 40.67
C VAL A 727 -43.80 -43.88 42.13
N LYS A 728 -42.70 -44.59 42.43
CA LYS A 728 -42.19 -44.69 43.82
C LYS A 728 -41.68 -43.37 44.34
N GLN A 729 -40.91 -42.60 43.57
CA GLN A 729 -40.41 -41.30 44.06
C GLN A 729 -41.56 -40.33 44.37
N TRP A 730 -42.62 -40.31 43.55
CA TRP A 730 -43.81 -39.49 43.84
C TRP A 730 -44.54 -39.98 45.10
N LEU A 731 -44.65 -41.29 45.31
CA LEU A 731 -45.22 -41.87 46.52
C LEU A 731 -44.36 -41.63 47.76
N GLU A 732 -43.03 -41.70 47.69
CA GLU A 732 -42.14 -41.40 48.82
C GLU A 732 -42.19 -39.93 49.22
N VAL A 733 -42.25 -38.99 48.25
CA VAL A 733 -42.41 -37.55 48.53
C VAL A 733 -43.77 -37.26 49.18
N ILE A 734 -44.85 -37.92 48.74
CA ILE A 734 -46.17 -37.82 49.36
C ILE A 734 -46.17 -38.44 50.76
N TRP A 735 -45.59 -39.64 50.91
CA TRP A 735 -45.55 -40.37 52.17
C TRP A 735 -44.76 -39.60 53.24
N ASN A 736 -43.60 -39.07 52.90
CA ASN A 736 -42.79 -38.25 53.82
C ASN A 736 -43.51 -36.96 54.23
N LYS A 737 -44.25 -36.31 53.32
CA LYS A 737 -45.08 -35.13 53.66
C LYS A 737 -46.28 -35.48 54.54
N LEU A 738 -46.96 -36.61 54.29
CA LEU A 738 -48.03 -37.11 55.16
C LEU A 738 -47.51 -37.50 56.55
N TRP A 739 -46.34 -38.13 56.62
CA TRP A 739 -45.73 -38.55 57.88
C TRP A 739 -45.33 -37.34 58.75
N GLN A 740 -44.82 -36.27 58.13
CA GLN A 740 -44.55 -34.99 58.82
C GLN A 740 -45.82 -34.26 59.27
N LEU A 741 -46.94 -34.38 58.53
CA LEU A 741 -48.23 -33.78 58.91
C LEU A 741 -48.97 -34.54 60.02
N LEU A 742 -48.60 -35.79 60.32
CA LEU A 742 -49.27 -36.65 61.31
C LEU A 742 -48.57 -36.74 62.67
N HIS A 743 -47.42 -36.08 62.86
CA HIS A 743 -46.62 -36.14 64.10
C HIS A 743 -46.54 -34.81 64.89
N PHE A 744 -47.54 -33.94 64.72
CA PHE A 744 -47.85 -32.88 65.68
C PHE A 744 -49.28 -33.11 66.22
N HIS A 745 -49.42 -33.13 67.56
CA HIS A 745 -50.61 -33.51 68.34
C HIS A 745 -50.80 -35.02 68.65
N VAL A 746 -49.78 -35.64 69.27
CA VAL A 746 -49.89 -36.11 70.68
C VAL A 746 -48.59 -35.73 71.40
#